data_AF-A0A3R7R6U5-F1
#
_entry.id   AF-A0A3R7R6U5-F1
#
_cell.length_a   1.000
_cell.length_b   1.000
_cell.length_c   1.000
_cell.angle_alpha   90.00
_cell.angle_beta   90.00
_cell.angle_gamma   90.00
#
_symmetry.space_group_name_H-M   'P 1'
#
loop_
_entity.id
_entity.type
_entity.pdbx_description
1 polymer ?
#
loop_
_entity_poly.entity_id
_entity_poly.type
_entity_poly.pdbx_seq_one_letter_code
_entity_poly.pdbx_strand_id
1 'polypeptide(L)'
;MFQYKHEDYEALKVHQPSYDACMHHIETGTSTVYDVEGVKFYIRVEPAPRKAVSTLLQPYKCNACKERAKKFITLHGPDGPVFLESIPESVIKCEPVLVGLRDLAKKLRANDDTPPELVLVENGTFPPVNEGVNAEGVPWKHPTITPNSVTDPEVARKFSPLWKEYGNTMDDRLAKIIDPDPRHARSITIVLEAARKSDHPEHWERTIQWIIGINSFVANIASESSFGNMTAYDKMRMRVYALMTGSFHEGTHYDFHKSENIIDFIQKGLGMEAVVGMMNGRRDERTYQISQVARAMEKAGVTDERTVSLSWNTHDDLDIHMKTPDGACIWYGNAKKYISGCRLNFDANASGCTSKTTEPVENISVIEPQKGYYTIYVNNYETTGCDVPFQITIKVSGEKDRVWDGVWKASMGSNSGNDKRRMICVCYVEFVNSKPEPIAMSDKEASRARATNDLWEKNIGDVTCRFATFSDAAAAGWTLVPLTKDNSPSDPYMALANKEKSYLCDKLDIPTTLTDLVSHVQSTKKSLFVRVYDVSPAYFVTHHSSNATFGDATFTRCVPCHYRDQGYVPMEPTKRGNARLNGEWFNGLSETSFARVNAVLHKEGHPSFISLEGIRVPNGSPHFPLGGGFYPTLLKPKFHELKSRWTAKNTLCTPPQTLFRGVAGGFVFGEHTFYLGDQKKEVRISSV
;
A
#
# COMPACT_ATOMS: atom_id res chain seq x y z
N MET A 1 -32.83 40.29 -37.06
CA MET A 1 -33.03 41.56 -37.79
C MET A 1 -33.08 42.68 -36.77
N PHE A 2 -31.93 43.22 -36.39
CA PHE A 2 -31.82 44.47 -35.62
C PHE A 2 -30.64 45.22 -36.22
N GLN A 3 -30.93 46.11 -37.17
CA GLN A 3 -29.97 47.06 -37.70
C GLN A 3 -29.84 48.19 -36.68
N TYR A 4 -28.70 48.26 -36.00
CA TYR A 4 -28.33 49.48 -35.29
C TYR A 4 -27.96 50.54 -36.32
N LYS A 5 -28.63 51.70 -36.25
CA LYS A 5 -28.38 52.84 -37.12
C LYS A 5 -27.07 53.51 -36.72
N HIS A 6 -26.31 53.93 -37.72
CA HIS A 6 -25.01 54.60 -37.60
C HIS A 6 -25.06 55.97 -36.89
N GLU A 7 -26.26 56.46 -36.57
CA GLU A 7 -26.50 57.79 -35.97
C GLU A 7 -26.40 57.78 -34.43
N ASP A 8 -26.53 56.62 -33.77
CA ASP A 8 -26.42 56.50 -32.31
C ASP A 8 -24.96 56.50 -31.79
N TYR A 9 -23.97 56.41 -32.69
CA TYR A 9 -22.54 56.43 -32.35
C TYR A 9 -21.95 57.85 -32.23
N GLU A 10 -22.54 58.85 -32.92
CA GLU A 10 -22.02 60.23 -32.90
C GLU A 10 -22.47 61.00 -31.64
N ALA A 11 -23.56 60.60 -30.99
CA ALA A 11 -24.04 61.23 -29.75
C ALA A 11 -23.21 60.86 -28.49
N LEU A 12 -22.39 59.81 -28.55
CA LEU A 12 -21.51 59.38 -27.46
C LEU A 12 -20.13 60.06 -27.45
N LYS A 13 -19.80 60.88 -28.46
CA LYS A 13 -18.51 61.59 -28.56
C LYS A 13 -18.41 62.85 -27.70
N VAL A 14 -19.48 63.32 -27.06
CA VAL A 14 -19.52 64.67 -26.47
C VAL A 14 -18.87 64.74 -25.08
N HIS A 15 -18.51 63.62 -24.43
CA HIS A 15 -17.85 63.62 -23.12
C HIS A 15 -16.66 62.65 -22.95
N GLN A 16 -16.03 62.20 -24.04
CA GLN A 16 -14.76 61.49 -23.91
C GLN A 16 -13.58 62.47 -23.99
N PRO A 17 -12.71 62.56 -22.96
CA PRO A 17 -11.49 63.35 -23.03
C PRO A 17 -10.61 62.89 -24.21
N SER A 18 -9.92 63.84 -24.86
CA SER A 18 -9.01 63.50 -25.95
C SER A 18 -7.89 62.58 -25.45
N TYR A 19 -7.31 61.77 -26.35
CA TYR A 19 -6.15 60.93 -26.05
C TYR A 19 -5.05 61.71 -25.32
N ASP A 20 -4.81 62.97 -25.70
CA ASP A 20 -3.84 63.87 -25.07
C ASP A 20 -4.19 64.23 -23.61
N ALA A 21 -5.48 64.38 -23.29
CA ALA A 21 -5.96 64.61 -21.92
C ALA A 21 -5.89 63.33 -21.06
N CYS A 22 -6.05 62.16 -21.68
CA CYS A 22 -5.90 60.85 -21.04
C CYS A 22 -4.44 60.48 -20.73
N MET A 23 -3.48 60.92 -21.56
CA MET A 23 -2.05 60.64 -21.39
C MET A 23 -1.39 61.39 -20.22
N HIS A 24 -1.98 62.51 -19.76
CA HIS A 24 -1.50 63.25 -18.58
C HIS A 24 -1.73 62.48 -17.26
N HIS A 25 -2.57 61.44 -17.28
CA HIS A 25 -2.98 60.64 -16.11
C HIS A 25 -2.64 59.15 -16.23
N ILE A 26 -1.56 58.76 -16.92
CA ILE A 26 -0.95 57.45 -16.68
C ILE A 26 -0.24 57.52 -15.31
N GLU A 27 -1.04 57.56 -14.24
CA GLU A 27 -0.58 57.21 -12.90
C GLU A 27 -0.11 55.76 -12.96
N THR A 28 1.11 55.49 -12.48
CA THR A 28 1.73 54.17 -12.55
C THR A 28 1.07 53.25 -11.53
N GLY A 29 -0.13 52.74 -11.88
CA GLY A 29 -0.76 51.67 -11.13
C GLY A 29 0.19 50.49 -11.00
N THR A 30 0.15 49.81 -9.87
CA THR A 30 0.97 48.62 -9.64
C THR A 30 0.19 47.36 -9.99
N SER A 31 0.84 46.35 -10.56
CA SER A 31 0.25 45.03 -10.82
C SER A 31 0.45 44.09 -9.64
N THR A 32 -0.59 43.36 -9.25
CA THR A 32 -0.53 42.39 -8.15
C THR A 32 0.37 41.21 -8.52
N VAL A 33 1.38 40.91 -7.69
CA VAL A 33 2.22 39.70 -7.85
C VAL A 33 1.62 38.52 -7.08
N TYR A 34 1.91 37.28 -7.50
CA TYR A 34 1.75 36.15 -6.60
C TYR A 34 2.75 36.27 -5.46
N ASP A 35 2.31 35.99 -4.24
CA ASP A 35 3.16 35.96 -3.05
C ASP A 35 2.99 34.61 -2.34
N VAL A 36 4.05 33.81 -2.31
CA VAL A 36 4.07 32.51 -1.63
C VAL A 36 5.37 32.41 -0.85
N GLU A 37 5.27 32.41 0.48
CA GLU A 37 6.43 32.32 1.38
C GLU A 37 7.54 33.34 1.06
N GLY A 38 7.15 34.56 0.68
CA GLY A 38 8.06 35.65 0.35
C GLY A 38 8.53 35.67 -1.11
N VAL A 39 8.32 34.58 -1.87
CA VAL A 39 8.64 34.51 -3.30
C VAL A 39 7.57 35.28 -4.09
N LYS A 40 7.98 36.37 -4.74
CA LYS A 40 7.12 37.19 -5.60
C LYS A 40 7.32 36.81 -7.05
N PHE A 41 6.26 36.43 -7.75
CA PHE A 41 6.39 35.96 -9.12
C PHE A 41 5.17 36.25 -10.00
N TYR A 42 5.40 36.19 -11.31
CA TYR A 42 4.36 36.09 -12.34
C TYR A 42 4.45 34.73 -13.03
N ILE A 43 3.36 34.35 -13.68
CA ILE A 43 3.28 33.12 -14.47
C ILE A 43 3.26 33.50 -15.95
N ARG A 44 4.24 32.98 -16.71
CA ARG A 44 4.29 33.12 -18.16
C ARG A 44 3.50 32.00 -18.81
N VAL A 45 2.56 32.41 -19.65
CA VAL A 45 1.70 31.53 -20.43
C VAL A 45 2.24 31.40 -21.86
N GLU A 46 2.36 30.17 -22.35
CA GLU A 46 2.76 29.86 -23.73
C GLU A 46 1.59 29.17 -24.49
N PRO A 47 1.55 29.25 -25.84
CA PRO A 47 2.49 29.95 -26.71
C PRO A 47 2.25 31.47 -26.77
N ALA A 48 3.33 32.26 -26.79
CA ALA A 48 3.26 33.70 -26.91
C ALA A 48 2.69 34.15 -28.28
N PRO A 49 1.68 35.05 -28.33
CA PRO A 49 1.01 35.43 -29.57
C PRO A 49 1.80 36.49 -30.38
N ARG A 50 3.11 36.26 -30.61
CA ARG A 50 4.05 37.25 -31.16
C ARG A 50 3.62 37.83 -32.51
N LYS A 51 3.01 37.01 -33.39
CA LYS A 51 2.51 37.45 -34.70
C LYS A 51 1.32 38.40 -34.55
N ALA A 52 0.35 38.05 -33.72
CA ALA A 52 -0.82 38.90 -33.46
C ALA A 52 -0.44 40.23 -32.81
N VAL A 53 0.48 40.22 -31.84
CA VAL A 53 1.04 41.45 -31.24
C VAL A 53 1.71 42.33 -32.30
N SER A 54 2.48 41.73 -33.20
CA SER A 54 3.18 42.48 -34.27
C SER A 54 2.20 43.11 -35.25
N THR A 55 1.10 42.41 -35.59
CA THR A 55 0.03 42.94 -36.44
C THR A 55 -0.69 44.11 -35.76
N LEU A 56 -1.08 43.97 -34.49
CA LEU A 56 -1.77 45.03 -33.74
C LEU A 56 -0.91 46.30 -33.62
N LEU A 57 0.40 46.14 -33.41
CA LEU A 57 1.34 47.25 -33.27
C LEU A 57 1.93 47.75 -34.60
N GLN A 58 1.46 47.27 -35.75
CA GLN A 58 1.94 47.73 -37.06
C GLN A 58 1.82 49.26 -37.25
N PRO A 59 0.72 49.93 -36.82
CA PRO A 59 0.60 51.38 -36.92
C PRO A 59 1.63 52.15 -36.09
N TYR A 60 2.17 51.53 -35.03
CA TYR A 60 3.13 52.14 -34.12
C TYR A 60 4.57 51.87 -34.57
N LYS A 61 5.42 52.91 -34.61
CA LYS A 61 6.83 52.80 -35.05
C LYS A 61 7.84 52.53 -33.92
N CYS A 62 7.40 52.48 -32.65
CA CYS A 62 8.30 52.25 -31.53
C CYS A 62 8.68 50.78 -31.36
N ASN A 63 9.97 50.46 -31.57
CA ASN A 63 10.51 49.10 -31.39
C ASN A 63 10.48 48.66 -29.91
N ALA A 64 10.70 49.57 -28.96
CA ALA A 64 10.67 49.23 -27.53
C ALA A 64 9.28 48.75 -27.10
N CYS A 65 8.20 49.44 -27.51
CA CYS A 65 6.83 49.01 -27.22
C CYS A 65 6.50 47.65 -27.84
N LYS A 66 6.95 47.39 -29.08
CA LYS A 66 6.76 46.11 -29.76
C LYS A 66 7.42 44.95 -29.00
N GLU A 67 8.68 45.12 -28.61
CA GLU A 67 9.42 44.08 -27.90
C GLU A 67 8.89 43.87 -26.47
N ARG A 68 8.53 44.94 -25.75
CA ARG A 68 7.90 44.84 -24.43
C ARG A 68 6.55 44.11 -24.51
N ALA A 69 5.68 44.49 -25.46
CA ALA A 69 4.39 43.83 -25.64
C ALA A 69 4.54 42.34 -25.95
N LYS A 70 5.46 41.95 -26.85
CA LYS A 70 5.72 40.53 -27.15
C LYS A 70 6.18 39.73 -25.93
N LYS A 71 6.94 40.34 -25.01
CA LYS A 71 7.52 39.69 -23.82
C LYS A 71 6.55 39.63 -22.64
N PHE A 72 5.70 40.64 -22.49
CA PHE A 72 4.93 40.87 -21.27
C PHE A 72 3.45 40.50 -21.40
N ILE A 73 2.90 40.43 -22.61
CA ILE A 73 1.48 40.09 -22.84
C ILE A 73 1.10 38.70 -22.28
N THR A 74 2.08 37.81 -22.13
CA THR A 74 1.92 36.45 -21.61
C THR A 74 1.99 36.34 -20.09
N LEU A 75 2.27 37.44 -19.39
CA LEU A 75 2.48 37.42 -17.94
C LEU A 75 1.16 37.60 -17.21
N HIS A 76 0.89 36.67 -16.31
CA HIS A 76 -0.29 36.65 -15.46
C HIS A 76 0.11 36.78 -13.98
N GLY A 77 -0.62 37.62 -13.27
CA GLY A 77 -0.67 37.70 -11.81
C GLY A 77 -1.97 37.10 -11.27
N PRO A 78 -2.26 37.25 -9.97
CA PRO A 78 -3.46 36.69 -9.34
C PRO A 78 -4.77 37.13 -10.00
N ASP A 79 -4.83 38.38 -10.46
CA ASP A 79 -6.01 39.00 -11.05
C ASP A 79 -6.10 38.82 -12.59
N GLY A 80 -5.17 38.06 -13.19
CA GLY A 80 -5.10 37.80 -14.62
C GLY A 80 -3.91 38.50 -15.30
N PRO A 81 -4.04 38.91 -16.59
CA PRO A 81 -2.93 39.50 -17.33
C PRO A 81 -2.48 40.85 -16.74
N VAL A 82 -1.18 40.99 -16.48
CA VAL A 82 -0.62 42.17 -15.79
C VAL A 82 -0.14 43.25 -16.75
N PHE A 83 0.07 42.92 -18.02
CA PHE A 83 0.48 43.90 -19.01
C PHE A 83 -0.67 44.87 -19.32
N LEU A 84 -0.39 46.19 -19.24
CA LEU A 84 -1.34 47.30 -19.35
C LEU A 84 -2.34 47.42 -18.18
N GLU A 85 -2.17 46.66 -17.10
CA GLU A 85 -3.02 46.78 -15.90
C GLU A 85 -2.91 48.17 -15.25
N SER A 86 -1.71 48.75 -15.27
CA SER A 86 -1.41 50.09 -14.75
C SER A 86 -2.04 51.24 -15.54
N ILE A 87 -2.68 50.96 -16.69
CA ILE A 87 -3.30 51.98 -17.54
C ILE A 87 -4.80 52.01 -17.26
N PRO A 88 -5.38 53.18 -16.94
CA PRO A 88 -6.81 53.29 -16.65
C PRO A 88 -7.68 52.82 -17.83
N GLU A 89 -8.79 52.16 -17.50
CA GLU A 89 -9.73 51.63 -18.51
C GLU A 89 -10.29 52.73 -19.43
N SER A 90 -10.44 53.95 -18.91
CA SER A 90 -10.83 55.14 -19.69
C SER A 90 -9.82 55.44 -20.81
N VAL A 91 -8.53 55.31 -20.54
CA VAL A 91 -7.45 55.53 -21.52
C VAL A 91 -7.41 54.40 -22.54
N ILE A 92 -7.55 53.15 -22.08
CA ILE A 92 -7.51 51.98 -22.97
C ILE A 92 -8.66 52.03 -23.98
N LYS A 93 -9.88 52.39 -23.56
CA LYS A 93 -11.05 52.49 -24.45
C LYS A 93 -10.90 53.54 -25.55
N CYS A 94 -10.06 54.55 -25.36
CA CYS A 94 -9.80 55.59 -26.36
C CYS A 94 -8.80 55.15 -27.44
N GLU A 95 -8.10 54.02 -27.28
CA GLU A 95 -7.06 53.58 -28.21
C GLU A 95 -7.28 52.12 -28.68
N PRO A 96 -7.74 51.90 -29.93
CA PRO A 96 -8.06 50.57 -30.46
C PRO A 96 -6.94 49.54 -30.36
N VAL A 97 -5.67 49.95 -30.47
CA VAL A 97 -4.54 49.02 -30.34
C VAL A 97 -4.35 48.54 -28.89
N LEU A 98 -4.56 49.41 -27.90
CA LEU A 98 -4.52 49.02 -26.48
C LEU A 98 -5.68 48.10 -26.12
N VAL A 99 -6.88 48.36 -26.65
CA VAL A 99 -8.03 47.43 -26.52
C VAL A 99 -7.67 46.06 -27.10
N GLY A 100 -7.14 46.02 -28.33
CA GLY A 100 -6.76 44.78 -28.99
C GLY A 100 -5.69 43.98 -28.24
N LEU A 101 -4.69 44.66 -27.66
CA LEU A 101 -3.67 44.02 -26.83
C LEU A 101 -4.26 43.48 -25.52
N ARG A 102 -5.16 44.22 -24.87
CA ARG A 102 -5.82 43.77 -23.63
C ARG A 102 -6.72 42.56 -23.90
N ASP A 103 -7.47 42.57 -24.98
CA ASP A 103 -8.33 41.45 -25.39
C ASP A 103 -7.50 40.23 -25.77
N LEU A 104 -6.36 40.41 -26.42
CA LEU A 104 -5.44 39.33 -26.74
C LEU A 104 -4.86 38.71 -25.45
N ALA A 105 -4.40 39.53 -24.51
CA ALA A 105 -3.90 39.08 -23.21
C ALA A 105 -4.98 38.29 -22.44
N LYS A 106 -6.21 38.81 -22.40
CA LYS A 106 -7.37 38.17 -21.77
C LYS A 106 -7.77 36.83 -22.39
N LYS A 107 -7.29 36.47 -23.58
CA LYS A 107 -7.54 35.16 -24.21
C LYS A 107 -6.48 34.11 -23.88
N LEU A 108 -5.29 34.51 -23.44
CA LEU A 108 -4.22 33.59 -23.09
C LEU A 108 -4.56 32.85 -21.79
N ARG A 109 -4.31 31.55 -21.72
CA ARG A 109 -4.50 30.74 -20.52
C ARG A 109 -3.39 29.70 -20.43
N ALA A 110 -2.85 29.48 -19.24
CA ALA A 110 -1.98 28.34 -19.00
C ALA A 110 -2.72 27.05 -19.34
N ASN A 111 -2.04 26.14 -20.03
CA ASN A 111 -2.52 24.80 -20.35
C ASN A 111 -1.52 23.78 -19.82
N ASP A 112 -1.97 22.59 -19.44
CA ASP A 112 -1.12 21.50 -18.98
C ASP A 112 -0.23 20.94 -20.11
N ASP A 113 -0.65 21.03 -21.38
CA ASP A 113 0.16 20.58 -22.54
C ASP A 113 1.40 21.46 -22.80
N THR A 114 1.34 22.73 -22.37
CA THR A 114 2.43 23.71 -22.50
C THR A 114 2.70 24.29 -21.12
N PRO A 115 3.58 23.64 -20.33
CA PRO A 115 3.75 23.95 -18.91
C PRO A 115 4.13 25.44 -18.74
N PRO A 116 3.39 26.17 -17.89
CA PRO A 116 3.68 27.58 -17.68
C PRO A 116 5.02 27.77 -16.97
N GLU A 117 5.69 28.89 -17.26
CA GLU A 117 6.98 29.23 -16.68
C GLU A 117 6.81 30.21 -15.51
N LEU A 118 7.56 30.00 -14.42
CA LEU A 118 7.64 30.94 -13.32
C LEU A 118 8.62 32.07 -13.65
N VAL A 119 8.14 33.31 -13.57
CA VAL A 119 8.96 34.52 -13.73
C VAL A 119 9.13 35.15 -12.36
N LEU A 120 10.30 34.94 -11.77
CA LEU A 120 10.66 35.54 -10.48
C LEU A 120 10.71 37.06 -10.63
N VAL A 121 10.09 37.77 -9.70
CA VAL A 121 10.04 39.24 -9.68
C VAL A 121 11.04 39.74 -8.66
N GLU A 122 12.18 40.21 -9.15
CA GLU A 122 13.24 40.88 -8.40
C GLU A 122 13.35 42.36 -8.80
N ASN A 123 14.16 43.12 -8.06
CA ASN A 123 14.43 44.51 -8.43
C ASN A 123 15.09 44.59 -9.83
N GLY A 124 14.52 45.42 -10.72
CA GLY A 124 15.01 45.56 -12.09
C GLY A 124 14.56 44.46 -13.08
N THR A 125 13.67 43.54 -12.67
CA THR A 125 13.09 42.52 -13.57
C THR A 125 12.43 43.13 -14.81
N PHE A 126 11.77 44.28 -14.62
CA PHE A 126 11.11 45.03 -15.68
C PHE A 126 11.87 46.33 -15.96
N PRO A 127 11.97 46.74 -17.24
CA PRO A 127 12.64 47.98 -17.59
C PRO A 127 11.85 49.19 -17.05
N PRO A 128 12.53 50.30 -16.71
CA PRO A 128 11.86 51.50 -16.23
C PRO A 128 10.91 52.09 -17.29
N VAL A 129 9.99 52.93 -16.83
CA VAL A 129 9.14 53.75 -17.72
C VAL A 129 10.05 54.76 -18.40
N ASN A 130 10.21 54.63 -19.72
CA ASN A 130 10.88 55.64 -20.52
C ASN A 130 9.82 56.60 -21.03
N GLU A 131 10.08 57.89 -20.94
CA GLU A 131 9.19 58.96 -21.38
C GLU A 131 9.94 60.05 -22.14
N GLY A 132 9.21 60.84 -22.91
CA GLY A 132 9.76 61.95 -23.68
C GLY A 132 8.69 62.72 -24.42
N VAL A 133 9.11 63.58 -25.35
CA VAL A 133 8.23 64.37 -26.22
C VAL A 133 8.64 64.10 -27.66
N ASN A 134 7.68 63.91 -28.57
CA ASN A 134 7.97 63.73 -29.99
C ASN A 134 8.25 65.08 -30.69
N ALA A 135 8.53 65.05 -32.00
CA ALA A 135 8.87 66.25 -32.77
C ALA A 135 7.72 67.27 -32.85
N GLU A 136 6.49 66.80 -32.63
CA GLU A 136 5.25 67.58 -32.65
C GLU A 136 4.84 68.12 -31.26
N GLY A 137 5.66 67.92 -30.22
CA GLY A 137 5.37 68.41 -28.87
C GLY A 137 4.45 67.51 -28.04
N VAL A 138 4.12 66.31 -28.52
CA VAL A 138 3.25 65.35 -27.83
C VAL A 138 4.07 64.48 -26.88
N PRO A 139 3.71 64.41 -25.59
CA PRO A 139 4.39 63.54 -24.63
C PRO A 139 4.09 62.06 -24.91
N TRP A 140 5.08 61.20 -24.73
CA TRP A 140 4.95 59.76 -24.85
C TRP A 140 5.57 59.03 -23.65
N LYS A 141 5.01 57.86 -23.30
CA LYS A 141 5.56 56.94 -22.29
C LYS A 141 5.52 55.51 -22.81
N HIS A 142 6.57 54.72 -22.57
CA HIS A 142 6.57 53.29 -22.88
C HIS A 142 5.87 52.50 -21.77
N PRO A 143 4.83 51.69 -22.07
CA PRO A 143 4.23 50.82 -21.09
C PRO A 143 5.26 49.81 -20.58
N THR A 144 5.21 49.53 -19.28
CA THR A 144 5.99 48.51 -18.60
C THR A 144 5.12 47.88 -17.51
N ILE A 145 5.64 46.86 -16.83
CA ILE A 145 4.99 46.28 -15.65
C ILE A 145 5.67 46.87 -14.42
N THR A 146 4.87 47.43 -13.52
CA THR A 146 5.32 47.91 -12.21
C THR A 146 4.72 46.99 -11.15
N PRO A 147 5.46 45.98 -10.66
CA PRO A 147 4.93 45.09 -9.64
C PRO A 147 4.70 45.85 -8.32
N ASN A 148 3.65 45.48 -7.57
CA ASN A 148 3.36 46.08 -6.27
C ASN A 148 4.38 45.70 -5.17
N SER A 149 5.14 44.61 -5.38
CA SER A 149 6.21 44.15 -4.50
C SER A 149 7.20 43.28 -5.26
N VAL A 150 8.40 43.09 -4.70
CA VAL A 150 9.46 42.26 -5.29
C VAL A 150 9.96 41.23 -4.26
N THR A 151 10.59 40.17 -4.74
CA THR A 151 11.22 39.14 -3.91
C THR A 151 12.46 39.71 -3.25
N ASP A 152 12.63 39.45 -1.95
CA ASP A 152 13.84 39.80 -1.22
C ASP A 152 15.05 39.03 -1.80
N PRO A 153 16.23 39.67 -1.98
CA PRO A 153 17.41 39.02 -2.54
C PRO A 153 17.85 37.74 -1.80
N GLU A 154 17.67 37.66 -0.48
CA GLU A 154 18.00 36.47 0.29
C GLU A 154 17.03 35.31 -0.03
N VAL A 155 15.74 35.62 -0.15
CA VAL A 155 14.70 34.66 -0.56
C VAL A 155 14.97 34.17 -1.99
N ALA A 156 15.31 35.06 -2.92
CA ALA A 156 15.64 34.72 -4.30
C ALA A 156 16.87 33.79 -4.38
N ARG A 157 17.91 34.05 -3.57
CA ARG A 157 19.12 33.22 -3.48
C ARG A 157 18.83 31.81 -2.96
N LYS A 158 17.89 31.66 -2.02
CA LYS A 158 17.43 30.34 -1.54
C LYS A 158 16.57 29.63 -2.59
N PHE A 159 15.64 30.34 -3.20
CA PHE A 159 14.63 29.77 -4.09
C PHE A 159 15.21 29.31 -5.43
N SER A 160 16.06 30.12 -6.07
CA SER A 160 16.48 29.89 -7.47
C SER A 160 17.18 28.54 -7.72
N PRO A 161 18.13 28.08 -6.86
CA PRO A 161 18.74 26.76 -7.03
C PRO A 161 17.73 25.62 -6.88
N LEU A 162 16.84 25.71 -5.89
CA LEU A 162 15.80 24.71 -5.63
C LEU A 162 14.80 24.66 -6.79
N TRP A 163 14.38 25.81 -7.31
CA TRP A 163 13.46 25.88 -8.44
C TRP A 163 14.04 25.20 -9.69
N LYS A 164 15.34 25.43 -9.96
CA LYS A 164 16.04 24.83 -11.09
C LYS A 164 16.10 23.31 -11.00
N GLU A 165 16.29 22.75 -9.82
CA GLU A 165 16.42 21.31 -9.60
C GLU A 165 15.07 20.59 -9.50
N TYR A 166 14.10 21.19 -8.80
CA TYR A 166 12.87 20.52 -8.39
C TYR A 166 11.60 21.06 -9.06
N GLY A 167 11.60 22.29 -9.58
CA GLY A 167 10.40 23.00 -10.03
C GLY A 167 9.56 22.25 -11.08
N ASN A 168 10.18 21.36 -11.86
CA ASN A 168 9.49 20.55 -12.89
C ASN A 168 9.42 19.05 -12.56
N THR A 169 9.97 18.59 -11.44
CA THR A 169 10.13 17.15 -11.13
C THR A 169 9.33 16.67 -9.91
N MET A 170 8.72 17.59 -9.15
CA MET A 170 8.02 17.25 -7.90
C MET A 170 6.60 16.70 -8.10
N ASP A 171 5.98 16.94 -9.26
CA ASP A 171 4.56 16.70 -9.50
C ASP A 171 4.12 15.27 -9.19
N ASP A 172 4.84 14.27 -9.70
CA ASP A 172 4.49 12.85 -9.49
C ASP A 172 4.46 12.46 -8.02
N ARG A 173 5.31 13.09 -7.20
CA ARG A 173 5.37 12.82 -5.76
C ARG A 173 4.32 13.63 -5.01
N LEU A 174 4.14 14.91 -5.37
CA LEU A 174 3.10 15.77 -4.79
C LEU A 174 1.70 15.22 -5.07
N ALA A 175 1.47 14.64 -6.26
CA ALA A 175 0.22 13.97 -6.63
C ALA A 175 -0.13 12.76 -5.75
N LYS A 176 0.87 12.12 -5.12
CA LYS A 176 0.67 11.01 -4.17
C LYS A 176 0.44 11.48 -2.74
N ILE A 177 0.85 12.71 -2.44
CA ILE A 177 0.78 13.33 -1.11
C ILE A 177 -0.48 14.18 -0.96
N ILE A 178 -1.02 14.69 -2.07
CA ILE A 178 -2.20 15.55 -2.11
C ILE A 178 -3.36 14.72 -2.64
N ASP A 179 -4.24 14.32 -1.73
CA ASP A 179 -5.48 13.62 -2.07
C ASP A 179 -6.62 14.22 -1.22
N PRO A 180 -7.70 14.71 -1.85
CA PRO A 180 -8.81 15.33 -1.13
C PRO A 180 -9.69 14.32 -0.38
N ASP A 181 -9.45 13.03 -0.57
CA ASP A 181 -10.16 11.99 0.17
C ASP A 181 -9.92 12.14 1.69
N PRO A 182 -10.97 12.28 2.53
CA PRO A 182 -10.81 12.38 3.98
C PRO A 182 -10.04 11.22 4.61
N ARG A 183 -10.06 10.04 3.96
CA ARG A 183 -9.28 8.85 4.38
C ARG A 183 -7.78 9.06 4.25
N HIS A 184 -7.34 9.82 3.25
CA HIS A 184 -5.93 10.17 3.09
C HIS A 184 -5.46 11.07 4.23
N ALA A 185 -6.22 12.12 4.54
CA ALA A 185 -5.93 13.02 5.67
C ALA A 185 -5.87 12.25 7.01
N ARG A 186 -6.83 11.35 7.25
CA ARG A 186 -6.81 10.49 8.44
C ARG A 186 -5.59 9.58 8.48
N SER A 187 -5.17 9.03 7.32
CA SER A 187 -3.97 8.21 7.21
C SER A 187 -2.69 8.99 7.55
N ILE A 188 -2.58 10.25 7.12
CA ILE A 188 -1.47 11.14 7.50
C ILE A 188 -1.43 11.34 9.02
N THR A 189 -2.57 11.58 9.66
CA THR A 189 -2.66 11.73 11.14
C THR A 189 -2.20 10.46 11.86
N ILE A 190 -2.60 9.29 11.38
CA ILE A 190 -2.14 8.00 11.93
C ILE A 190 -0.61 7.89 11.80
N VAL A 191 -0.05 8.21 10.64
CA VAL A 191 1.40 8.16 10.42
C VAL A 191 2.13 9.17 11.32
N LEU A 192 1.55 10.33 11.59
CA LEU A 192 2.08 11.29 12.55
C LEU A 192 2.10 10.74 13.98
N GLU A 193 1.02 10.09 14.41
CA GLU A 193 0.97 9.42 15.71
C GLU A 193 1.98 8.27 15.81
N ALA A 194 2.17 7.51 14.73
CA ALA A 194 3.19 6.47 14.65
C ALA A 194 4.60 7.06 14.77
N ALA A 195 4.88 8.17 14.06
CA ALA A 195 6.16 8.86 14.14
C ALA A 195 6.49 9.27 15.59
N ARG A 196 5.52 9.79 16.33
CA ARG A 196 5.67 10.17 17.74
C ARG A 196 5.97 8.99 18.68
N LYS A 197 5.62 7.78 18.27
CA LYS A 197 5.89 6.53 19.00
C LYS A 197 7.12 5.79 18.49
N SER A 198 7.72 6.22 17.39
CA SER A 198 8.96 5.66 16.87
C SER A 198 10.14 6.00 17.77
N ASP A 199 11.26 5.30 17.59
CA ASP A 199 12.50 5.54 18.34
C ASP A 199 13.07 6.95 18.11
N HIS A 200 12.56 7.61 17.07
CA HIS A 200 13.19 8.73 16.39
C HIS A 200 12.17 9.74 15.82
N PRO A 201 11.29 10.31 16.67
CA PRO A 201 10.17 11.14 16.23
C PRO A 201 10.58 12.36 15.40
N GLU A 202 11.67 13.02 15.79
CA GLU A 202 12.17 14.25 15.17
C GLU A 202 12.55 14.07 13.69
N HIS A 203 12.91 12.83 13.32
CA HIS A 203 13.30 12.51 11.95
C HIS A 203 12.11 12.49 10.99
N TRP A 204 10.93 12.09 11.49
CA TRP A 204 9.73 11.82 10.70
C TRP A 204 8.70 12.95 10.82
N GLU A 205 8.49 13.46 12.05
CA GLU A 205 7.43 14.43 12.35
C GLU A 205 7.58 15.68 11.49
N ARG A 206 8.79 16.20 11.31
CA ARG A 206 9.03 17.38 10.46
C ARG A 206 8.52 17.19 9.03
N THR A 207 8.87 16.08 8.39
CA THR A 207 8.46 15.81 7.00
C THR A 207 6.95 15.59 6.90
N ILE A 208 6.34 14.95 7.91
CA ILE A 208 4.88 14.77 7.96
C ILE A 208 4.16 16.11 8.15
N GLN A 209 4.69 16.99 9.00
CA GLN A 209 4.16 18.36 9.17
C GLN A 209 4.29 19.19 7.90
N TRP A 210 5.39 19.04 7.15
CA TRP A 210 5.55 19.65 5.83
C TRP A 210 4.47 19.18 4.85
N ILE A 211 4.17 17.87 4.81
CA ILE A 211 3.06 17.30 4.02
C ILE A 211 1.70 17.88 4.43
N ILE A 212 1.43 17.98 5.74
CA ILE A 212 0.19 18.57 6.28
C ILE A 212 0.08 20.03 5.82
N GLY A 213 1.16 20.80 5.95
CA GLY A 213 1.22 22.19 5.50
C GLY A 213 0.88 22.36 4.03
N ILE A 214 1.41 21.51 3.15
CA ILE A 214 1.09 21.53 1.72
C ILE A 214 -0.40 21.25 1.48
N ASN A 215 -0.97 20.24 2.13
CA ASN A 215 -2.39 19.90 1.99
C ASN A 215 -3.29 21.06 2.48
N SER A 216 -2.95 21.68 3.61
CA SER A 216 -3.66 22.85 4.12
C SER A 216 -3.54 24.05 3.18
N PHE A 217 -2.36 24.29 2.60
CA PHE A 217 -2.16 25.34 1.62
C PHE A 217 -3.04 25.13 0.38
N VAL A 218 -3.01 23.93 -0.21
CA VAL A 218 -3.82 23.58 -1.39
C VAL A 218 -5.32 23.75 -1.12
N ALA A 219 -5.80 23.30 0.05
CA ALA A 219 -7.21 23.43 0.43
C ALA A 219 -7.68 24.91 0.52
N ASN A 220 -6.76 25.84 0.77
CA ASN A 220 -7.08 27.27 0.83
C ASN A 220 -6.98 27.97 -0.54
N ILE A 221 -6.20 27.44 -1.47
CA ILE A 221 -5.85 28.16 -2.71
C ILE A 221 -6.49 27.59 -3.97
N ALA A 222 -6.84 26.31 -3.98
CA ALA A 222 -7.33 25.62 -5.16
C ALA A 222 -8.85 25.52 -5.14
N SER A 223 -9.49 25.74 -6.29
CA SER A 223 -10.92 25.46 -6.47
C SER A 223 -11.23 23.96 -6.44
N GLU A 224 -10.24 23.15 -6.81
CA GLU A 224 -10.30 21.69 -6.86
C GLU A 224 -9.14 21.12 -6.04
N SER A 225 -9.46 20.38 -4.98
CA SER A 225 -8.46 19.88 -4.03
C SER A 225 -7.73 18.62 -4.53
N SER A 226 -8.11 18.08 -5.70
CA SER A 226 -7.44 16.95 -6.34
C SER A 226 -6.30 17.42 -7.24
N PHE A 227 -5.12 16.81 -7.10
CA PHE A 227 -3.94 17.18 -7.89
C PHE A 227 -4.17 17.17 -9.40
N GLY A 228 -4.86 16.14 -9.91
CA GLY A 228 -5.14 16.02 -11.35
C GLY A 228 -6.06 17.12 -11.88
N ASN A 229 -6.89 17.70 -11.04
CA ASN A 229 -7.89 18.70 -11.41
C ASN A 229 -7.45 20.14 -11.08
N MET A 230 -6.34 20.32 -10.37
CA MET A 230 -5.80 21.64 -10.07
C MET A 230 -5.44 22.39 -11.35
N THR A 231 -5.66 23.70 -11.35
CA THR A 231 -5.21 24.56 -12.45
C THR A 231 -3.69 24.61 -12.49
N ALA A 232 -3.11 24.89 -13.66
CA ALA A 232 -1.66 25.08 -13.79
C ALA A 232 -1.13 26.22 -12.90
N TYR A 233 -1.96 27.22 -12.57
CA TYR A 233 -1.61 28.30 -11.63
C TYR A 233 -1.53 27.80 -10.19
N ASP A 234 -2.47 26.95 -9.75
CA ASP A 234 -2.47 26.41 -8.39
C ASP A 234 -1.35 25.39 -8.20
N LYS A 235 -1.08 24.54 -9.21
CA LYS A 235 0.10 23.66 -9.24
C LYS A 235 1.40 24.47 -9.08
N MET A 236 1.52 25.61 -9.76
CA MET A 236 2.68 26.50 -9.64
C MET A 236 2.85 27.03 -8.22
N ARG A 237 1.78 27.60 -7.64
CA ARG A 237 1.80 28.15 -6.27
C ARG A 237 2.14 27.08 -5.23
N MET A 238 1.56 25.89 -5.40
CA MET A 238 1.83 24.72 -4.55
C MET A 238 3.30 24.29 -4.60
N ARG A 239 3.93 24.24 -5.80
CA ARG A 239 5.37 23.91 -5.92
C ARG A 239 6.25 24.92 -5.20
N VAL A 240 5.95 26.21 -5.35
CA VAL A 240 6.69 27.28 -4.65
C VAL A 240 6.53 27.12 -3.14
N TYR A 241 5.32 26.88 -2.65
CA TYR A 241 5.06 26.64 -1.23
C TYR A 241 5.82 25.42 -0.70
N ALA A 242 5.74 24.29 -1.41
CA ALA A 242 6.40 23.04 -1.03
C ALA A 242 7.92 23.23 -0.91
N LEU A 243 8.55 23.93 -1.87
CA LEU A 243 10.00 24.18 -1.87
C LEU A 243 10.44 25.12 -0.75
N MET A 244 9.65 26.14 -0.44
CA MET A 244 10.07 27.18 0.49
C MET A 244 9.88 26.76 1.96
N THR A 245 8.88 25.93 2.24
CA THR A 245 8.54 25.46 3.59
C THR A 245 9.33 24.21 4.01
N GLY A 246 9.91 23.46 3.06
CA GLY A 246 10.74 22.30 3.39
C GLY A 246 12.14 22.64 3.89
N SER A 247 12.78 21.66 4.54
CA SER A 247 14.19 21.73 4.90
C SER A 247 15.09 21.49 3.70
N PHE A 248 16.16 22.26 3.64
CA PHE A 248 17.19 22.14 2.63
C PHE A 248 18.57 22.32 3.26
N HIS A 249 19.56 21.60 2.73
CA HIS A 249 20.98 21.75 3.08
C HIS A 249 21.80 21.45 1.84
N GLU A 250 22.81 22.27 1.57
CA GLU A 250 23.72 22.10 0.42
C GLU A 250 23.00 21.88 -0.93
N GLY A 251 21.85 22.54 -1.14
CA GLY A 251 21.07 22.43 -2.36
C GLY A 251 20.08 21.24 -2.41
N THR A 252 20.15 20.32 -1.46
CA THR A 252 19.24 19.17 -1.41
C THR A 252 18.00 19.46 -0.57
N HIS A 253 16.81 19.10 -1.07
CA HIS A 253 15.55 19.26 -0.35
C HIS A 253 15.16 17.99 0.42
N TYR A 254 15.53 17.89 1.70
CA TYR A 254 15.39 16.65 2.48
C TYR A 254 13.95 16.16 2.66
N ASP A 255 13.02 17.05 2.97
CA ASP A 255 11.62 16.65 3.21
C ASP A 255 10.97 16.06 1.95
N PHE A 256 11.40 16.51 0.78
CA PHE A 256 10.92 15.99 -0.51
C PHE A 256 11.42 14.56 -0.74
N HIS A 257 12.69 14.28 -0.45
CA HIS A 257 13.24 12.93 -0.56
C HIS A 257 12.66 11.98 0.48
N LYS A 258 12.55 12.43 1.74
CA LYS A 258 11.97 11.65 2.82
C LYS A 258 10.49 11.34 2.63
N SER A 259 9.75 12.21 1.91
CA SER A 259 8.31 12.01 1.71
C SER A 259 7.97 10.71 0.99
N GLU A 260 8.90 10.10 0.24
CA GLU A 260 8.70 8.77 -0.35
C GLU A 260 8.48 7.69 0.71
N ASN A 261 9.20 7.75 1.84
CA ASN A 261 8.97 6.86 2.96
C ASN A 261 7.58 7.08 3.58
N ILE A 262 7.14 8.33 3.67
CA ILE A 262 5.82 8.66 4.21
C ILE A 262 4.70 8.14 3.31
N ILE A 263 4.83 8.29 1.98
CA ILE A 263 3.90 7.71 1.00
C ILE A 263 3.81 6.19 1.19
N ASP A 264 4.96 5.53 1.35
CA ASP A 264 5.01 4.09 1.63
C ASP A 264 4.29 3.73 2.93
N PHE A 265 4.45 4.50 4.02
CA PHE A 265 3.75 4.25 5.28
C PHE A 265 2.23 4.37 5.12
N ILE A 266 1.77 5.39 4.38
CA ILE A 266 0.35 5.62 4.06
C ILE A 266 -0.23 4.48 3.20
N GLN A 267 0.54 3.96 2.24
CA GLN A 267 0.04 2.98 1.28
C GLN A 267 0.21 1.53 1.74
N LYS A 268 1.31 1.22 2.45
CA LYS A 268 1.73 -0.16 2.79
C LYS A 268 1.52 -0.52 4.25
N GLY A 269 1.41 0.46 5.16
CA GLY A 269 1.21 0.19 6.58
C GLY A 269 -0.02 -0.71 6.81
N LEU A 270 0.14 -1.74 7.63
CA LEU A 270 -0.92 -2.69 8.02
C LEU A 270 -1.40 -2.44 9.46
N GLY A 271 -1.20 -1.24 9.99
CA GLY A 271 -1.56 -0.85 11.35
C GLY A 271 -0.56 0.10 11.99
N MET A 272 -0.91 0.66 13.16
CA MET A 272 -0.07 1.63 13.89
C MET A 272 1.28 1.02 14.27
N GLU A 273 1.28 -0.15 14.91
CA GLU A 273 2.49 -0.90 15.30
C GLU A 273 3.35 -1.28 14.08
N ALA A 274 2.71 -1.67 12.97
CA ALA A 274 3.41 -2.00 11.74
C ALA A 274 4.11 -0.76 11.15
N VAL A 275 3.46 0.40 11.17
CA VAL A 275 4.07 1.67 10.72
C VAL A 275 5.22 2.08 11.64
N VAL A 276 5.07 1.96 12.97
CA VAL A 276 6.17 2.19 13.93
C VAL A 276 7.35 1.25 13.63
N GLY A 277 7.08 -0.04 13.42
CA GLY A 277 8.11 -1.02 13.04
C GLY A 277 8.79 -0.69 11.71
N MET A 278 8.03 -0.24 10.70
CA MET A 278 8.60 0.23 9.42
C MET A 278 9.47 1.48 9.60
N MET A 279 9.06 2.44 10.43
CA MET A 279 9.81 3.67 10.72
C MET A 279 11.13 3.35 11.44
N ASN A 280 11.05 2.53 12.48
CA ASN A 280 12.23 2.10 13.23
C ASN A 280 13.15 1.28 12.33
N GLY A 281 12.63 0.32 11.56
CA GLY A 281 13.41 -0.52 10.64
C GLY A 281 14.08 0.24 9.50
N ARG A 282 13.46 1.32 8.98
CA ARG A 282 14.08 2.17 7.95
C ARG A 282 15.18 3.08 8.49
N ARG A 283 15.21 3.33 9.81
CA ARG A 283 16.27 4.11 10.47
C ARG A 283 17.28 3.22 11.22
N ASP A 284 16.95 1.96 11.49
CA ASP A 284 17.86 1.03 12.13
C ASP A 284 19.03 0.70 11.20
N GLU A 285 20.24 1.10 11.63
CA GLU A 285 21.50 0.85 10.95
C GLU A 285 21.73 -0.65 10.67
N ARG A 286 21.14 -1.54 11.49
CA ARG A 286 21.21 -3.01 11.33
C ARG A 286 20.20 -3.56 10.32
N THR A 287 19.09 -2.85 10.09
CA THR A 287 17.93 -3.29 9.29
C THR A 287 17.83 -2.58 7.94
N TYR A 288 18.62 -1.51 7.73
CA TYR A 288 18.80 -0.87 6.43
C TYR A 288 19.12 -1.90 5.34
N GLN A 289 20.00 -2.86 5.65
CA GLN A 289 20.40 -3.96 4.77
C GLN A 289 19.29 -5.00 4.51
N ILE A 290 18.36 -5.21 5.44
CA ILE A 290 17.18 -6.08 5.24
C ILE A 290 16.14 -5.39 4.35
N SER A 291 15.92 -4.09 4.58
CA SER A 291 15.02 -3.28 3.74
C SER A 291 15.53 -3.17 2.31
N GLN A 292 16.85 -3.08 2.15
CA GLN A 292 17.55 -3.13 0.87
C GLN A 292 17.33 -4.47 0.16
N VAL A 293 17.47 -5.61 0.86
CA VAL A 293 17.15 -6.95 0.32
C VAL A 293 15.71 -7.01 -0.16
N ALA A 294 14.75 -6.55 0.64
CA ALA A 294 13.34 -6.56 0.26
C ALA A 294 13.05 -5.76 -1.03
N ARG A 295 13.64 -4.56 -1.17
CA ARG A 295 13.53 -3.75 -2.40
C ARG A 295 14.17 -4.45 -3.61
N ALA A 296 15.33 -5.07 -3.43
CA ALA A 296 16.02 -5.79 -4.49
C ALA A 296 15.20 -7.00 -4.97
N MET A 297 14.59 -7.76 -4.04
CA MET A 297 13.73 -8.90 -4.35
C MET A 297 12.46 -8.49 -5.12
N GLU A 298 11.83 -7.38 -4.72
CA GLU A 298 10.66 -6.83 -5.43
C GLU A 298 11.03 -6.41 -6.86
N LYS A 299 12.14 -5.68 -7.03
CA LYS A 299 12.64 -5.26 -8.34
C LYS A 299 12.99 -6.44 -9.26
N ALA A 300 13.49 -7.54 -8.68
CA ALA A 300 13.83 -8.76 -9.41
C ALA A 300 12.66 -9.75 -9.57
N GLY A 301 11.48 -9.47 -8.97
CA GLY A 301 10.31 -10.34 -9.06
C GLY A 301 10.46 -11.69 -8.35
N VAL A 302 11.25 -11.77 -7.28
CA VAL A 302 11.48 -13.03 -6.53
C VAL A 302 10.40 -13.22 -5.47
N THR A 303 9.63 -14.30 -5.59
CA THR A 303 8.52 -14.64 -4.67
C THR A 303 8.66 -16.02 -4.01
N ASP A 304 9.86 -16.60 -4.06
CA ASP A 304 10.11 -17.95 -3.55
C ASP A 304 9.95 -18.03 -2.02
N GLU A 305 9.40 -19.14 -1.52
CA GLU A 305 9.10 -19.32 -0.09
C GLU A 305 10.33 -19.42 0.80
N ARG A 306 11.49 -19.76 0.23
CA ARG A 306 12.75 -19.99 0.96
C ARG A 306 13.90 -19.33 0.21
N THR A 307 14.60 -18.39 0.86
CA THR A 307 15.66 -17.59 0.23
C THR A 307 16.83 -17.33 1.18
N VAL A 308 18.01 -17.13 0.61
CA VAL A 308 19.26 -16.77 1.29
C VAL A 308 19.85 -15.55 0.56
N SER A 309 19.97 -14.41 1.24
CA SER A 309 20.41 -13.14 0.64
C SER A 309 21.66 -12.58 1.33
N LEU A 310 22.52 -11.92 0.56
CA LEU A 310 23.70 -11.16 1.01
C LEU A 310 23.51 -9.67 0.70
N SER A 311 23.83 -8.78 1.64
CA SER A 311 23.78 -7.32 1.43
C SER A 311 24.93 -6.57 2.11
N TRP A 312 25.34 -5.44 1.52
CA TRP A 312 26.39 -4.55 2.00
C TRP A 312 26.17 -3.09 1.55
N ASN A 313 27.01 -2.15 2.01
CA ASN A 313 26.83 -0.69 1.83
C ASN A 313 28.02 0.02 1.15
N THR A 314 28.79 -0.68 0.30
CA THR A 314 29.97 -0.12 -0.40
C THR A 314 29.96 -0.48 -1.89
N HIS A 315 30.89 0.08 -2.66
CA HIS A 315 31.07 -0.24 -4.09
C HIS A 315 31.94 -1.50 -4.33
N ASP A 316 32.31 -2.23 -3.27
CA ASP A 316 33.03 -3.49 -3.36
C ASP A 316 32.15 -4.57 -4.03
N ASP A 317 32.80 -5.58 -4.62
CA ASP A 317 32.18 -6.70 -5.34
C ASP A 317 32.19 -7.96 -4.44
N LEU A 318 31.12 -8.16 -3.64
CA LEU A 318 30.96 -9.31 -2.75
C LEU A 318 30.09 -10.39 -3.39
N ASP A 319 30.52 -11.66 -3.32
CA ASP A 319 29.75 -12.81 -3.82
C ASP A 319 29.24 -13.71 -2.69
N ILE A 320 28.01 -14.20 -2.82
CA ILE A 320 27.44 -15.27 -2.02
C ILE A 320 27.72 -16.65 -2.65
N HIS A 321 28.16 -17.57 -1.81
CA HIS A 321 28.43 -18.96 -2.19
C HIS A 321 27.65 -19.90 -1.28
N MET A 322 26.87 -20.82 -1.87
CA MET A 322 26.12 -21.81 -1.11
C MET A 322 26.50 -23.23 -1.51
N LYS A 323 26.86 -24.06 -0.54
CA LYS A 323 27.08 -25.50 -0.73
C LYS A 323 25.84 -26.27 -0.28
N THR A 324 25.32 -27.14 -1.14
CA THR A 324 24.16 -28.00 -0.87
C THR A 324 24.56 -29.30 -0.16
N PRO A 325 23.61 -30.02 0.47
CA PRO A 325 23.89 -31.29 1.14
C PRO A 325 24.55 -32.35 0.27
N ASP A 326 24.19 -32.42 -1.02
CA ASP A 326 24.81 -33.31 -2.01
C ASP A 326 26.21 -32.87 -2.50
N GLY A 327 26.70 -31.73 -2.01
CA GLY A 327 28.03 -31.21 -2.29
C GLY A 327 28.13 -30.26 -3.47
N ALA A 328 27.04 -29.98 -4.19
CA ALA A 328 27.04 -28.96 -5.24
C ALA A 328 27.27 -27.54 -4.66
N CYS A 329 27.77 -26.61 -5.48
CA CYS A 329 27.99 -25.21 -5.10
C CYS A 329 27.26 -24.27 -6.03
N ILE A 330 26.53 -23.30 -5.48
CA ILE A 330 25.85 -22.21 -6.17
C ILE A 330 26.67 -20.94 -5.94
N TRP A 331 27.07 -20.26 -7.02
CA TRP A 331 27.88 -19.03 -7.00
C TRP A 331 27.83 -18.33 -8.37
N TYR A 332 28.45 -17.14 -8.51
CA TYR A 332 28.43 -16.34 -9.75
C TYR A 332 28.72 -17.13 -11.05
N GLY A 333 29.75 -17.98 -11.06
CA GLY A 333 30.17 -18.73 -12.26
C GLY A 333 29.16 -19.76 -12.78
N ASN A 334 28.10 -20.04 -12.01
CA ASN A 334 26.95 -20.82 -12.47
C ASN A 334 25.62 -20.11 -12.26
N ALA A 335 25.63 -18.78 -12.22
CA ALA A 335 24.45 -17.93 -12.16
C ALA A 335 23.39 -18.36 -13.19
N LYS A 336 22.11 -18.25 -12.80
CA LYS A 336 20.93 -18.60 -13.59
C LYS A 336 20.73 -20.10 -13.90
N LYS A 337 21.65 -20.99 -13.50
CA LYS A 337 21.42 -22.43 -13.56
C LYS A 337 20.61 -22.92 -12.35
N TYR A 338 19.74 -23.89 -12.58
CA TYR A 338 19.06 -24.63 -11.52
C TYR A 338 19.95 -25.80 -11.08
N ILE A 339 20.40 -25.81 -9.84
CA ILE A 339 21.36 -26.79 -9.31
C ILE A 339 20.86 -27.26 -7.95
N SER A 340 20.65 -28.58 -7.81
CA SER A 340 20.30 -29.22 -6.53
C SER A 340 19.14 -28.53 -5.79
N GLY A 341 18.09 -28.18 -6.52
CA GLY A 341 16.91 -27.51 -5.96
C GLY A 341 17.04 -26.01 -5.75
N CYS A 342 18.16 -25.39 -6.15
CA CYS A 342 18.50 -23.99 -5.83
C CYS A 342 18.86 -23.17 -7.08
N ARG A 343 18.75 -21.84 -6.98
CA ARG A 343 19.10 -20.90 -8.06
C ARG A 343 19.55 -19.54 -7.54
N LEU A 344 20.66 -19.00 -8.06
CA LEU A 344 21.07 -17.59 -7.86
C LEU A 344 20.21 -16.67 -8.73
N ASN A 345 19.54 -15.70 -8.13
CA ASN A 345 18.56 -14.84 -8.78
C ASN A 345 19.21 -13.60 -9.42
N PHE A 346 20.02 -12.88 -8.65
CA PHE A 346 20.70 -11.66 -9.06
C PHE A 346 21.96 -11.43 -8.22
N ASP A 347 22.85 -10.65 -8.80
CA ASP A 347 24.22 -10.33 -8.36
C ASP A 347 24.41 -8.82 -8.59
N ALA A 348 25.03 -8.12 -7.64
CA ALA A 348 25.24 -6.68 -7.66
C ALA A 348 26.73 -6.33 -7.56
N ASN A 349 27.12 -5.25 -8.25
CA ASN A 349 28.50 -4.72 -8.34
C ASN A 349 29.53 -5.60 -9.08
N ALA A 350 29.08 -6.66 -9.77
CA ALA A 350 29.90 -7.48 -10.65
C ALA A 350 30.90 -6.69 -11.52
N SER A 351 32.14 -7.19 -11.58
CA SER A 351 33.22 -6.61 -12.38
C SER A 351 32.81 -6.27 -13.83
N GLY A 352 33.13 -5.04 -14.26
CA GLY A 352 32.80 -4.54 -15.62
C GLY A 352 31.48 -3.77 -15.75
N CYS A 353 30.68 -3.65 -14.68
CA CYS A 353 29.49 -2.80 -14.68
C CYS A 353 29.86 -1.30 -14.67
N THR A 354 29.28 -0.50 -15.56
CA THR A 354 29.53 0.96 -15.67
C THR A 354 28.89 1.79 -14.55
N SER A 355 27.98 1.21 -13.77
CA SER A 355 27.30 1.88 -12.65
C SER A 355 27.21 0.94 -11.44
N LYS A 356 28.19 1.01 -10.54
CA LYS A 356 28.14 0.33 -9.23
C LYS A 356 27.18 1.08 -8.29
N THR A 357 26.54 0.36 -7.37
CA THR A 357 25.61 0.90 -6.37
C THR A 357 26.23 0.87 -4.98
N THR A 358 25.84 1.82 -4.12
CA THR A 358 26.12 1.80 -2.67
C THR A 358 25.11 0.98 -1.88
N GLU A 359 24.05 0.49 -2.54
CA GLU A 359 23.06 -0.44 -1.99
C GLU A 359 23.06 -1.80 -2.75
N PRO A 360 24.15 -2.58 -2.75
CA PRO A 360 24.22 -3.90 -3.41
C PRO A 360 23.62 -5.10 -2.64
N VAL A 361 23.01 -6.04 -3.37
CA VAL A 361 22.41 -7.28 -2.84
C VAL A 361 22.61 -8.46 -3.80
N GLU A 362 22.90 -9.65 -3.26
CA GLU A 362 22.80 -10.93 -3.96
C GLU A 362 21.78 -11.87 -3.31
N ASN A 363 21.16 -12.77 -4.08
CA ASN A 363 20.17 -13.71 -3.53
C ASN A 363 20.14 -15.09 -4.20
N ILE A 364 19.96 -16.14 -3.39
CA ILE A 364 19.69 -17.53 -3.80
C ILE A 364 18.31 -17.99 -3.33
N SER A 365 17.50 -18.55 -4.23
CA SER A 365 16.25 -19.25 -3.93
C SER A 365 16.48 -20.75 -3.68
N VAL A 366 15.78 -21.32 -2.69
CA VAL A 366 15.74 -22.77 -2.39
C VAL A 366 14.33 -23.29 -2.67
N ILE A 367 14.16 -23.97 -3.80
CA ILE A 367 12.85 -24.36 -4.34
C ILE A 367 12.49 -25.77 -3.89
N GLU A 368 13.44 -26.71 -4.06
CA GLU A 368 13.28 -28.12 -3.69
C GLU A 368 14.30 -28.49 -2.61
N PRO A 369 14.00 -28.25 -1.32
CA PRO A 369 14.95 -28.47 -0.25
C PRO A 369 15.33 -29.94 -0.14
N GLN A 370 16.63 -30.21 -0.12
CA GLN A 370 17.20 -31.50 0.21
C GLN A 370 17.29 -31.65 1.72
N LYS A 371 17.17 -32.89 2.20
CA LYS A 371 17.41 -33.21 3.61
C LYS A 371 18.90 -33.06 3.92
N GLY A 372 19.24 -32.35 4.99
CA GLY A 372 20.61 -32.10 5.43
C GLY A 372 21.00 -30.62 5.46
N TYR A 373 22.28 -30.36 5.72
CA TYR A 373 22.82 -29.01 5.92
C TYR A 373 23.34 -28.36 4.65
N TYR A 374 22.90 -27.13 4.43
CA TYR A 374 23.48 -26.19 3.47
C TYR A 374 24.51 -25.32 4.18
N THR A 375 25.62 -24.98 3.52
CA THR A 375 26.69 -24.12 4.08
C THR A 375 26.82 -22.84 3.28
N ILE A 376 26.79 -21.69 3.96
CA ILE A 376 26.84 -20.35 3.34
C ILE A 376 28.22 -19.72 3.52
N TYR A 377 28.78 -19.19 2.44
CA TYR A 377 30.05 -18.49 2.38
C TYR A 377 29.92 -17.12 1.72
N VAL A 378 30.82 -16.20 2.09
CA VAL A 378 30.97 -14.87 1.45
C VAL A 378 32.39 -14.71 0.91
N ASN A 379 32.49 -14.20 -0.31
CA ASN A 379 33.72 -13.88 -1.02
C ASN A 379 33.77 -12.38 -1.35
N ASN A 380 34.97 -11.79 -1.46
CA ASN A 380 35.14 -10.44 -2.02
C ASN A 380 36.02 -10.55 -3.27
N TYR A 381 35.40 -10.39 -4.44
CA TYR A 381 36.06 -10.52 -5.73
C TYR A 381 36.95 -9.31 -6.04
N GLU A 382 36.46 -8.09 -5.77
CA GLU A 382 37.14 -6.81 -5.99
C GLU A 382 36.89 -5.84 -4.83
N THR A 383 37.97 -5.39 -4.16
CA THR A 383 37.86 -4.50 -3.01
C THR A 383 38.35 -3.08 -3.30
N THR A 384 37.75 -2.11 -2.62
CA THR A 384 38.17 -0.70 -2.57
C THR A 384 39.29 -0.43 -1.55
N GLY A 385 39.67 -1.44 -0.74
CA GLY A 385 40.79 -1.36 0.20
C GLY A 385 40.39 -0.98 1.63
N CYS A 386 39.10 -0.93 1.95
CA CYS A 386 38.56 -0.67 3.29
C CYS A 386 37.94 -1.93 3.91
N ASP A 387 37.67 -1.91 5.23
CA ASP A 387 36.84 -2.93 5.87
C ASP A 387 35.41 -2.85 5.31
N VAL A 388 34.83 -3.98 4.90
CA VAL A 388 33.48 -4.05 4.31
C VAL A 388 32.55 -4.87 5.19
N PRO A 389 31.68 -4.24 6.00
CA PRO A 389 30.61 -4.91 6.72
C PRO A 389 29.55 -5.47 5.76
N PHE A 390 29.07 -6.68 6.02
CA PHE A 390 28.02 -7.35 5.25
C PHE A 390 27.07 -8.14 6.15
N GLN A 391 25.91 -8.53 5.61
CA GLN A 391 24.89 -9.31 6.31
C GLN A 391 24.32 -10.43 5.43
N ILE A 392 24.07 -11.60 6.03
CA ILE A 392 23.35 -12.73 5.44
C ILE A 392 21.98 -12.86 6.08
N THR A 393 20.92 -12.91 5.27
CA THR A 393 19.53 -13.10 5.71
C THR A 393 18.94 -14.38 5.11
N ILE A 394 18.40 -15.27 5.94
CA ILE A 394 17.70 -16.49 5.53
C ILE A 394 16.22 -16.38 5.89
N LYS A 395 15.37 -16.50 4.87
CA LYS A 395 13.91 -16.44 4.99
C LYS A 395 13.27 -17.78 4.66
N VAL A 396 12.31 -18.20 5.47
CA VAL A 396 11.44 -19.38 5.24
C VAL A 396 10.00 -18.95 5.54
N SER A 397 9.10 -19.14 4.58
CA SER A 397 7.70 -18.74 4.71
C SER A 397 7.06 -19.37 5.95
N GLY A 398 6.49 -18.53 6.83
CA GLY A 398 5.91 -18.94 8.11
C GLY A 398 6.89 -19.03 9.28
N GLU A 399 8.18 -18.74 9.08
CA GLU A 399 9.20 -18.67 10.13
C GLU A 399 9.77 -17.25 10.29
N LYS A 400 10.41 -16.98 11.44
CA LYS A 400 11.12 -15.71 11.67
C LYS A 400 12.43 -15.68 10.88
N ASP A 401 12.72 -14.55 10.23
CA ASP A 401 13.97 -14.33 9.50
C ASP A 401 15.19 -14.54 10.41
N ARG A 402 16.21 -15.20 9.86
CA ARG A 402 17.48 -15.48 10.54
C ARG A 402 18.59 -14.65 9.90
N VAL A 403 19.37 -13.95 10.71
CA VAL A 403 20.32 -12.93 10.25
C VAL A 403 21.70 -13.17 10.86
N TRP A 404 22.76 -13.00 10.06
CA TRP A 404 24.15 -13.09 10.48
C TRP A 404 24.96 -11.92 9.91
N ASP A 405 25.69 -11.21 10.76
CA ASP A 405 26.58 -10.14 10.36
C ASP A 405 28.03 -10.63 10.18
N GLY A 406 28.78 -9.98 9.29
CA GLY A 406 30.19 -10.25 9.05
C GLY A 406 30.94 -9.02 8.56
N VAL A 407 32.28 -9.10 8.54
CA VAL A 407 33.15 -8.04 8.01
C VAL A 407 34.26 -8.65 7.18
N TRP A 408 34.37 -8.25 5.91
CA TRP A 408 35.55 -8.51 5.10
C TRP A 408 36.64 -7.50 5.47
N LYS A 409 37.72 -7.95 6.12
CA LYS A 409 38.80 -7.05 6.54
C LYS A 409 39.64 -6.59 5.36
N ALA A 410 40.03 -5.31 5.35
CA ALA A 410 40.91 -4.71 4.34
C ALA A 410 42.20 -5.52 4.15
N SER A 411 42.74 -6.04 5.26
CA SER A 411 43.94 -6.90 5.28
C SER A 411 43.82 -8.19 4.47
N MET A 412 42.60 -8.66 4.17
CA MET A 412 42.38 -9.87 3.38
C MET A 412 42.48 -9.61 1.88
N GLY A 413 42.40 -8.34 1.43
CA GLY A 413 42.47 -7.94 0.02
C GLY A 413 41.39 -8.58 -0.86
N SER A 414 41.55 -8.46 -2.17
CA SER A 414 40.70 -9.16 -3.15
C SER A 414 41.00 -10.66 -3.20
N ASN A 415 39.95 -11.44 -3.43
CA ASN A 415 40.02 -12.88 -3.71
C ASN A 415 39.47 -13.21 -5.11
N SER A 416 39.96 -12.49 -6.13
CA SER A 416 39.51 -12.63 -7.52
C SER A 416 39.77 -14.02 -8.12
N GLY A 417 40.69 -14.79 -7.53
CA GLY A 417 40.95 -16.19 -7.89
C GLY A 417 39.95 -17.20 -7.32
N ASN A 418 38.98 -16.74 -6.52
CA ASN A 418 37.94 -17.57 -5.92
C ASN A 418 38.50 -18.72 -5.04
N ASP A 419 39.59 -18.46 -4.29
CA ASP A 419 40.18 -19.46 -3.40
C ASP A 419 39.24 -19.71 -2.22
N LYS A 420 38.63 -20.91 -2.20
CA LYS A 420 37.65 -21.31 -1.17
C LYS A 420 38.20 -21.25 0.26
N ARG A 421 39.52 -21.32 0.44
CA ARG A 421 40.16 -21.25 1.78
C ARG A 421 40.18 -19.84 2.34
N ARG A 422 39.96 -18.82 1.50
CA ARG A 422 39.94 -17.40 1.88
C ARG A 422 38.53 -16.84 2.05
N MET A 423 37.50 -17.64 1.75
CA MET A 423 36.10 -17.26 1.95
C MET A 423 35.72 -17.31 3.43
N ILE A 424 34.80 -16.45 3.84
CA ILE A 424 34.23 -16.49 5.18
C ILE A 424 33.08 -17.48 5.19
N CYS A 425 33.16 -18.53 6.01
CA CYS A 425 32.02 -19.42 6.29
C CYS A 425 31.11 -18.74 7.32
N VAL A 426 29.87 -18.42 6.94
CA VAL A 426 28.95 -17.64 7.77
C VAL A 426 28.07 -18.53 8.65
N CYS A 427 27.36 -19.51 8.06
CA CYS A 427 26.43 -20.37 8.80
C CYS A 427 26.07 -21.70 8.10
N TYR A 428 25.34 -22.57 8.82
CA TYR A 428 24.78 -23.84 8.34
C TYR A 428 23.24 -23.87 8.54
N VAL A 429 22.47 -24.41 7.59
CA VAL A 429 20.98 -24.40 7.64
C VAL A 429 20.32 -25.68 7.07
N GLU A 430 19.18 -26.11 7.61
CA GLU A 430 18.36 -27.24 7.14
C GLU A 430 16.89 -26.82 6.85
N PHE A 431 16.21 -27.51 5.92
CA PHE A 431 14.82 -27.30 5.50
C PHE A 431 14.02 -28.64 5.49
N VAL A 432 12.79 -28.75 6.06
CA VAL A 432 12.08 -30.05 6.35
C VAL A 432 10.67 -30.19 5.67
N ASN A 433 10.25 -31.42 5.28
CA ASN A 433 8.91 -31.79 4.70
C ASN A 433 8.22 -32.96 5.48
N SER A 434 6.88 -33.00 5.66
CA SER A 434 6.18 -34.10 6.40
C SER A 434 4.76 -34.52 5.89
N LYS A 435 4.39 -35.83 5.90
CA LYS A 435 3.03 -36.43 5.69
C LYS A 435 2.78 -37.68 6.60
N PRO A 436 1.53 -38.01 7.04
CA PRO A 436 1.20 -39.28 7.75
C PRO A 436 -0.04 -40.11 7.27
N GLU A 437 -0.14 -41.38 7.70
CA GLU A 437 -1.11 -42.46 7.30
C GLU A 437 -2.25 -42.80 8.34
N PRO A 438 -3.27 -43.63 7.99
CA PRO A 438 -4.49 -43.91 8.79
C PRO A 438 -4.34 -44.84 10.03
N ILE A 439 -5.31 -44.79 10.96
CA ILE A 439 -5.31 -45.50 12.25
C ILE A 439 -6.20 -46.76 12.21
N ALA A 440 -5.60 -47.96 12.30
CA ALA A 440 -6.28 -49.22 12.57
C ALA A 440 -5.91 -49.75 13.97
N MET A 441 -6.84 -50.42 14.66
CA MET A 441 -6.54 -51.10 15.93
C MET A 441 -5.69 -52.34 15.68
N SER A 442 -4.65 -52.51 16.48
CA SER A 442 -3.82 -53.72 16.52
C SER A 442 -4.54 -54.89 17.23
N ASP A 443 -4.11 -56.13 16.99
CA ASP A 443 -4.63 -57.33 17.66
C ASP A 443 -4.57 -57.24 19.20
N LYS A 444 -3.55 -56.56 19.71
CA LYS A 444 -3.36 -56.28 21.14
C LYS A 444 -4.48 -55.41 21.70
N GLU A 445 -4.95 -54.42 20.93
CA GLU A 445 -6.03 -53.53 21.32
C GLU A 445 -7.39 -54.23 21.27
N ALA A 446 -7.60 -55.10 20.28
CA ALA A 446 -8.79 -55.95 20.21
C ALA A 446 -8.89 -56.90 21.41
N SER A 447 -7.77 -57.46 21.88
CA SER A 447 -7.74 -58.31 23.09
C SER A 447 -8.04 -57.54 24.37
N ARG A 448 -7.52 -56.31 24.50
CA ARG A 448 -7.82 -55.43 25.65
C ARG A 448 -9.30 -55.05 25.69
N ALA A 449 -9.89 -54.74 24.54
CA ALA A 449 -11.31 -54.39 24.44
C ALA A 449 -12.25 -55.50 24.93
N ARG A 450 -11.85 -56.77 24.80
CA ARG A 450 -12.57 -57.93 25.36
C ARG A 450 -12.40 -58.02 26.88
N ALA A 451 -11.19 -57.81 27.39
CA ALA A 451 -10.91 -57.88 28.82
C ALA A 451 -11.62 -56.78 29.64
N THR A 452 -11.89 -55.62 29.04
CA THR A 452 -12.56 -54.49 29.70
C THR A 452 -14.06 -54.39 29.37
N ASN A 453 -14.70 -55.46 28.91
CA ASN A 453 -16.10 -55.42 28.45
C ASN A 453 -17.09 -55.05 29.56
N ASP A 454 -16.92 -55.59 30.76
CA ASP A 454 -17.81 -55.29 31.89
C ASP A 454 -17.73 -53.82 32.31
N LEU A 455 -16.53 -53.24 32.23
CA LEU A 455 -16.31 -51.82 32.47
C LEU A 455 -16.96 -50.95 31.39
N TRP A 456 -16.95 -51.41 30.13
CA TRP A 456 -17.62 -50.74 29.01
C TRP A 456 -19.14 -50.75 29.20
N GLU A 457 -19.76 -51.91 29.43
CA GLU A 457 -21.23 -52.00 29.59
C GLU A 457 -21.71 -51.18 30.80
N LYS A 458 -20.97 -51.26 31.92
CA LYS A 458 -21.32 -50.57 33.15
C LYS A 458 -21.28 -49.04 33.05
N ASN A 459 -20.40 -48.47 32.23
CA ASN A 459 -20.15 -47.02 32.22
C ASN A 459 -20.50 -46.32 30.89
N ILE A 460 -20.50 -47.06 29.78
CA ILE A 460 -20.69 -46.52 28.43
C ILE A 460 -21.88 -47.20 27.75
N GLY A 461 -21.89 -48.53 27.68
CA GLY A 461 -22.95 -49.28 26.97
C GLY A 461 -22.93 -49.05 25.46
N ASP A 462 -24.10 -49.16 24.82
CA ASP A 462 -24.27 -48.94 23.40
C ASP A 462 -24.26 -47.45 23.08
N VAL A 463 -23.32 -47.04 22.23
CA VAL A 463 -23.17 -45.65 21.79
C VAL A 463 -23.71 -45.46 20.38
N THR A 464 -24.42 -44.36 20.21
CA THR A 464 -24.88 -43.85 18.91
C THR A 464 -24.50 -42.39 18.78
N CYS A 465 -24.45 -41.88 17.55
CA CYS A 465 -24.26 -40.45 17.32
C CYS A 465 -25.23 -39.94 16.26
N ARG A 466 -25.56 -38.64 16.36
CA ARG A 466 -26.34 -37.89 15.37
C ARG A 466 -25.69 -36.54 15.11
N PHE A 467 -26.04 -35.90 14.00
CA PHE A 467 -25.67 -34.51 13.79
C PHE A 467 -26.23 -33.63 14.92
N ALA A 468 -25.38 -32.74 15.44
CA ALA A 468 -25.74 -31.81 16.51
C ALA A 468 -26.45 -30.58 15.96
N THR A 469 -27.42 -30.08 16.70
CA THR A 469 -28.11 -28.80 16.44
C THR A 469 -27.36 -27.63 17.07
N PHE A 470 -27.72 -26.39 16.71
CA PHE A 470 -27.18 -25.21 17.40
C PHE A 470 -27.48 -25.22 18.91
N SER A 471 -28.63 -25.77 19.32
CA SER A 471 -28.97 -25.94 20.74
C SER A 471 -28.07 -26.96 21.43
N ASP A 472 -27.71 -28.05 20.76
CA ASP A 472 -26.76 -29.04 21.29
C ASP A 472 -25.36 -28.42 21.46
N ALA A 473 -24.91 -27.60 20.50
CA ALA A 473 -23.64 -26.89 20.58
C ALA A 473 -23.63 -25.87 21.74
N ALA A 474 -24.70 -25.09 21.89
CA ALA A 474 -24.87 -24.15 22.99
C ALA A 474 -24.84 -24.85 24.36
N ALA A 475 -25.53 -25.98 24.50
CA ALA A 475 -25.50 -26.79 25.72
C ALA A 475 -24.09 -27.35 26.04
N ALA A 476 -23.21 -27.48 25.05
CA ALA A 476 -21.81 -27.87 25.22
C ALA A 476 -20.84 -26.69 25.40
N GLY A 477 -21.36 -25.49 25.65
CA GLY A 477 -20.58 -24.28 25.97
C GLY A 477 -20.09 -23.48 24.76
N TRP A 478 -20.65 -23.71 23.56
CA TRP A 478 -20.36 -22.85 22.41
C TRP A 478 -21.29 -21.63 22.40
N THR A 479 -20.70 -20.44 22.32
CA THR A 479 -21.44 -19.19 22.14
C THR A 479 -21.83 -19.05 20.68
N LEU A 480 -23.14 -19.03 20.41
CA LEU A 480 -23.70 -18.81 19.08
C LEU A 480 -23.92 -17.32 18.83
N VAL A 481 -23.32 -16.80 17.76
CA VAL A 481 -23.53 -15.43 17.30
C VAL A 481 -24.20 -15.45 15.92
N PRO A 482 -25.53 -15.22 15.83
CA PRO A 482 -26.22 -15.16 14.56
C PRO A 482 -25.89 -13.86 13.81
N LEU A 483 -25.77 -13.94 12.49
CA LEU A 483 -25.56 -12.78 11.62
C LEU A 483 -26.85 -12.48 10.84
N THR A 484 -27.20 -11.19 10.75
CA THR A 484 -28.44 -10.74 10.10
C THR A 484 -28.39 -10.89 8.59
N LYS A 485 -29.54 -11.22 7.99
CA LYS A 485 -29.74 -11.35 6.54
C LYS A 485 -30.12 -9.97 6.00
N ASP A 486 -29.19 -9.30 5.31
CA ASP A 486 -29.55 -8.13 4.48
C ASP A 486 -29.90 -8.59 3.06
N ASN A 487 -30.77 -7.85 2.38
CA ASN A 487 -31.27 -8.14 1.02
C ASN A 487 -30.27 -7.77 -0.09
N SER A 488 -29.01 -7.51 0.25
CA SER A 488 -27.95 -7.16 -0.69
C SER A 488 -27.65 -8.34 -1.64
N PRO A 489 -27.22 -8.08 -2.89
CA PRO A 489 -27.05 -9.12 -3.91
C PRO A 489 -26.07 -10.23 -3.50
N SER A 490 -26.36 -11.44 -3.97
CA SER A 490 -25.77 -12.71 -3.52
C SER A 490 -24.32 -12.97 -3.95
N ASP A 491 -23.72 -12.11 -4.77
CA ASP A 491 -22.41 -12.38 -5.38
C ASP A 491 -21.45 -11.16 -5.31
N PRO A 492 -20.41 -11.21 -4.45
CA PRO A 492 -19.39 -10.16 -4.38
C PRO A 492 -18.51 -10.06 -5.64
N TYR A 493 -18.52 -11.05 -6.55
CA TYR A 493 -17.73 -10.98 -7.79
C TYR A 493 -18.20 -9.89 -8.75
N MET A 494 -19.50 -9.58 -8.77
CA MET A 494 -20.04 -8.50 -9.61
C MET A 494 -19.59 -7.10 -9.14
N ALA A 495 -19.06 -6.97 -7.93
CA ALA A 495 -18.52 -5.73 -7.39
C ALA A 495 -16.99 -5.58 -7.57
N LEU A 496 -16.24 -6.65 -7.85
CA LEU A 496 -14.77 -6.63 -7.88
C LEU A 496 -14.12 -5.97 -9.12
N ALA A 497 -14.91 -5.35 -10.00
CA ALA A 497 -14.42 -4.85 -11.30
C ALA A 497 -13.64 -3.52 -11.28
N ASN A 498 -13.50 -2.83 -10.14
CA ASN A 498 -12.69 -1.61 -10.05
C ASN A 498 -11.89 -1.57 -8.74
N LYS A 499 -10.56 -1.58 -8.85
CA LYS A 499 -9.62 -1.32 -7.74
C LYS A 499 -9.70 0.15 -7.36
N GLU A 500 -10.41 0.47 -6.28
CA GLU A 500 -10.29 1.78 -5.63
C GLU A 500 -8.93 1.90 -4.92
N LYS A 501 -8.43 3.14 -4.75
CA LYS A 501 -7.24 3.40 -3.93
C LYS A 501 -7.51 2.93 -2.48
N SER A 502 -6.56 2.20 -1.90
CA SER A 502 -6.62 1.73 -0.51
C SER A 502 -5.73 2.61 0.38
N TYR A 503 -6.28 3.13 1.48
CA TYR A 503 -5.57 3.96 2.44
C TYR A 503 -5.25 3.21 3.75
N LEU A 504 -4.24 3.67 4.50
CA LEU A 504 -3.88 3.10 5.82
C LEU A 504 -5.06 3.08 6.79
N CYS A 505 -5.87 4.14 6.84
CA CYS A 505 -7.04 4.16 7.71
C CYS A 505 -8.09 3.10 7.33
N ASP A 506 -8.20 2.76 6.03
CA ASP A 506 -9.06 1.66 5.60
C ASP A 506 -8.59 0.33 6.15
N LYS A 507 -7.28 0.18 6.43
CA LYS A 507 -6.69 -1.04 7.00
C LYS A 507 -6.76 -1.09 8.53
N LEU A 508 -6.81 0.07 9.19
CA LEU A 508 -6.92 0.19 10.65
C LEU A 508 -8.34 0.04 11.17
N ASP A 509 -9.35 0.40 10.36
CA ASP A 509 -10.74 0.08 10.66
C ASP A 509 -11.10 -1.37 10.31
N ILE A 510 -10.12 -2.20 9.96
CA ILE A 510 -10.33 -3.63 9.71
C ILE A 510 -10.28 -4.35 11.06
N PRO A 511 -11.37 -5.03 11.43
CA PRO A 511 -11.38 -5.86 12.62
C PRO A 511 -10.25 -6.90 12.57
N THR A 512 -9.35 -6.88 13.54
CA THR A 512 -8.18 -7.78 13.59
C THR A 512 -8.54 -9.15 14.18
N THR A 513 -9.65 -9.23 14.90
CA THR A 513 -10.19 -10.48 15.45
C THR A 513 -11.56 -10.80 14.84
N LEU A 514 -11.93 -12.09 14.85
CA LEU A 514 -13.25 -12.51 14.36
C LEU A 514 -14.37 -11.93 15.22
N THR A 515 -14.12 -11.74 16.52
CA THR A 515 -15.06 -11.12 17.46
C THR A 515 -15.34 -9.67 17.10
N ASP A 516 -14.29 -8.89 16.80
CA ASP A 516 -14.43 -7.50 16.36
C ASP A 516 -15.13 -7.43 15.00
N LEU A 517 -14.85 -8.38 14.08
CA LEU A 517 -15.52 -8.45 12.80
C LEU A 517 -17.01 -8.69 12.95
N VAL A 518 -17.36 -9.67 13.78
CA VAL A 518 -18.76 -9.99 14.06
C VAL A 518 -19.47 -8.79 14.70
N SER A 519 -18.82 -8.09 15.62
CA SER A 519 -19.36 -6.88 16.26
C SER A 519 -19.56 -5.73 15.26
N HIS A 520 -18.60 -5.56 14.34
CA HIS A 520 -18.68 -4.59 13.24
C HIS A 520 -19.83 -4.94 12.27
N VAL A 521 -19.93 -6.20 11.87
CA VAL A 521 -20.99 -6.70 10.98
C VAL A 521 -22.37 -6.53 11.61
N GLN A 522 -22.51 -6.83 12.91
CA GLN A 522 -23.77 -6.68 13.64
C GLN A 522 -24.20 -5.22 13.81
N SER A 523 -23.25 -4.32 14.12
CA SER A 523 -23.55 -2.88 14.27
C SER A 523 -23.90 -2.22 12.93
N THR A 524 -23.22 -2.62 11.85
CA THR A 524 -23.45 -2.09 10.50
C THR A 524 -24.58 -2.80 9.76
N LYS A 525 -25.06 -3.95 10.26
CA LYS A 525 -26.04 -4.85 9.63
C LYS A 525 -25.62 -5.36 8.24
N LYS A 526 -24.32 -5.38 7.95
CA LYS A 526 -23.78 -5.86 6.67
C LYS A 526 -23.83 -7.38 6.56
N SER A 527 -23.79 -7.90 5.34
CA SER A 527 -23.62 -9.33 5.08
C SER A 527 -22.14 -9.72 5.06
N LEU A 528 -21.81 -10.86 5.66
CA LEU A 528 -20.46 -11.42 5.71
C LEU A 528 -20.33 -12.65 4.82
N PHE A 529 -19.26 -12.72 4.02
CA PHE A 529 -19.00 -13.80 3.07
C PHE A 529 -17.60 -14.37 3.23
N VAL A 530 -17.43 -15.62 2.80
CA VAL A 530 -16.14 -16.31 2.66
C VAL A 530 -16.07 -17.00 1.31
N ARG A 531 -14.86 -17.13 0.76
CA ARG A 531 -14.64 -17.98 -0.40
C ARG A 531 -14.75 -19.44 0.03
N VAL A 532 -15.55 -20.22 -0.68
CA VAL A 532 -15.80 -21.63 -0.34
C VAL A 532 -14.50 -22.41 -0.19
N TYR A 533 -13.57 -22.26 -1.14
CA TYR A 533 -12.28 -22.95 -1.14
C TYR A 533 -11.30 -22.51 -0.03
N ASP A 534 -11.58 -21.48 0.75
CA ASP A 534 -10.67 -21.07 1.84
C ASP A 534 -10.99 -21.76 3.17
N VAL A 535 -12.18 -22.34 3.29
CA VAL A 535 -12.73 -22.84 4.55
C VAL A 535 -12.42 -24.33 4.75
N SER A 536 -11.97 -24.68 5.96
CA SER A 536 -11.69 -26.08 6.33
C SER A 536 -12.98 -26.79 6.78
N PRO A 537 -13.48 -27.80 6.04
CA PRO A 537 -14.81 -28.37 6.28
C PRO A 537 -14.97 -28.98 7.66
N ALA A 538 -16.13 -28.76 8.28
CA ALA A 538 -16.46 -29.38 9.56
C ALA A 538 -17.97 -29.46 9.81
N TYR A 539 -18.34 -30.34 10.74
CA TYR A 539 -19.68 -30.47 11.29
C TYR A 539 -19.62 -30.84 12.77
N PHE A 540 -20.76 -30.83 13.45
CA PHE A 540 -20.85 -31.25 14.85
C PHE A 540 -21.70 -32.51 14.99
N VAL A 541 -21.35 -33.34 15.97
CA VAL A 541 -22.12 -34.53 16.36
C VAL A 541 -22.41 -34.52 17.85
N THR A 542 -23.55 -35.11 18.20
CA THR A 542 -23.92 -35.40 19.58
C THR A 542 -23.90 -36.91 19.82
N HIS A 543 -23.26 -37.34 20.90
CA HIS A 543 -23.25 -38.71 21.37
C HIS A 543 -24.45 -39.00 22.26
N HIS A 544 -25.01 -40.20 22.10
CA HIS A 544 -26.02 -40.78 22.97
C HIS A 544 -25.53 -42.16 23.39
N SER A 545 -25.85 -42.57 24.61
CA SER A 545 -25.66 -43.97 24.99
C SER A 545 -26.86 -44.53 25.72
N SER A 546 -26.98 -45.87 25.68
CA SER A 546 -28.01 -46.61 26.40
C SER A 546 -27.84 -46.58 27.92
N ASN A 547 -26.70 -46.11 28.43
CA ASN A 547 -26.41 -46.04 29.85
C ASN A 547 -26.69 -44.64 30.40
N ALA A 548 -27.61 -44.53 31.37
CA ALA A 548 -28.00 -43.25 31.96
C ALA A 548 -26.85 -42.50 32.66
N THR A 549 -25.82 -43.22 33.13
CA THR A 549 -24.65 -42.61 33.80
C THR A 549 -23.61 -42.03 32.84
N PHE A 550 -23.71 -42.32 31.54
CA PHE A 550 -22.90 -41.73 30.46
C PHE A 550 -23.09 -40.19 30.38
N GLY A 551 -24.15 -39.68 31.02
CA GLY A 551 -24.59 -38.30 30.97
C GLY A 551 -24.21 -37.39 32.14
N ASP A 552 -23.63 -37.90 33.24
CA ASP A 552 -23.03 -37.06 34.28
C ASP A 552 -21.78 -36.36 33.74
N ALA A 553 -21.30 -35.28 34.38
CA ALA A 553 -20.25 -34.31 34.00
C ALA A 553 -18.86 -34.90 33.60
N THR A 554 -18.85 -35.98 32.84
CA THR A 554 -17.78 -36.93 32.56
C THR A 554 -17.52 -37.09 31.07
N PHE A 555 -18.47 -36.73 30.21
CA PHE A 555 -18.36 -36.76 28.75
C PHE A 555 -18.95 -35.51 28.11
N THR A 556 -18.21 -34.89 27.18
CA THR A 556 -18.72 -33.77 26.37
C THR A 556 -19.66 -34.33 25.31
N ARG A 557 -20.97 -34.06 25.43
CA ARG A 557 -21.98 -34.69 24.57
C ARG A 557 -21.95 -34.21 23.13
N CYS A 558 -21.54 -32.97 22.86
CA CYS A 558 -21.50 -32.38 21.51
C CYS A 558 -20.05 -32.03 21.15
N VAL A 559 -19.58 -32.55 20.03
CA VAL A 559 -18.16 -32.48 19.62
C VAL A 559 -18.01 -32.10 18.15
N PRO A 560 -16.98 -31.32 17.79
CA PRO A 560 -16.69 -30.98 16.41
C PRO A 560 -15.95 -32.10 15.67
N CYS A 561 -16.34 -32.34 14.43
CA CYS A 561 -15.68 -33.21 13.46
C CYS A 561 -15.09 -32.35 12.33
N HIS A 562 -13.78 -32.16 12.35
CA HIS A 562 -13.06 -31.31 11.40
C HIS A 562 -12.22 -32.13 10.42
N TYR A 563 -12.37 -31.87 9.13
CA TYR A 563 -11.52 -32.45 8.10
C TYR A 563 -10.25 -31.61 7.99
N ARG A 564 -9.14 -32.13 8.52
CA ARG A 564 -7.82 -31.54 8.28
C ARG A 564 -7.40 -31.79 6.83
N ASP A 565 -7.43 -33.06 6.42
CA ASP A 565 -6.99 -33.49 5.08
C ASP A 565 -8.10 -34.24 4.34
N GLN A 566 -8.21 -33.99 3.03
CA GLN A 566 -9.20 -34.64 2.16
C GLN A 566 -8.90 -36.14 2.05
N GLY A 567 -9.94 -36.97 2.10
CA GLY A 567 -9.85 -38.42 2.08
C GLY A 567 -9.58 -39.07 3.44
N TYR A 568 -9.41 -38.29 4.52
CA TYR A 568 -9.19 -38.78 5.87
C TYR A 568 -10.42 -38.60 6.76
N VAL A 569 -10.50 -39.44 7.80
CA VAL A 569 -11.54 -39.36 8.83
C VAL A 569 -11.40 -38.03 9.60
N PRO A 570 -12.50 -37.34 9.92
CA PRO A 570 -12.43 -36.08 10.63
C PRO A 570 -11.90 -36.26 12.05
N MET A 571 -11.24 -35.22 12.53
CA MET A 571 -10.53 -35.17 13.80
C MET A 571 -10.87 -33.89 14.57
N GLU A 572 -10.30 -33.73 15.76
CA GLU A 572 -10.42 -32.48 16.51
C GLU A 572 -9.84 -31.29 15.73
N PRO A 573 -10.47 -30.11 15.83
CA PRO A 573 -10.04 -28.91 15.13
C PRO A 573 -8.79 -28.31 15.79
N THR A 574 -7.64 -28.92 15.51
CA THR A 574 -6.34 -28.55 16.10
C THR A 574 -5.52 -27.66 15.18
N LYS A 575 -5.59 -27.89 13.86
CA LYS A 575 -4.90 -27.11 12.83
C LYS A 575 -5.55 -27.30 11.46
N ARG A 576 -5.30 -26.36 10.55
CA ARG A 576 -5.69 -26.45 9.14
C ARG A 576 -4.85 -27.51 8.40
N GLY A 577 -5.44 -28.18 7.41
CA GLY A 577 -4.70 -29.02 6.45
C GLY A 577 -5.10 -28.70 5.02
N ASN A 578 -5.22 -29.71 4.15
CA ASN A 578 -5.55 -29.52 2.72
C ASN A 578 -7.05 -29.65 2.37
N ALA A 579 -7.91 -30.12 3.28
CA ALA A 579 -9.34 -30.27 2.98
C ALA A 579 -10.00 -28.90 2.80
N ARG A 580 -10.82 -28.74 1.74
CA ARG A 580 -11.58 -27.52 1.44
C ARG A 580 -13.03 -27.83 1.17
N LEU A 581 -13.90 -26.87 1.45
CA LEU A 581 -15.29 -26.96 0.98
C LEU A 581 -15.29 -26.87 -0.55
N ASN A 582 -16.15 -27.66 -1.18
CA ASN A 582 -16.28 -27.74 -2.63
C ASN A 582 -17.75 -28.01 -3.01
N GLY A 583 -18.01 -28.28 -4.28
CA GLY A 583 -19.36 -28.55 -4.78
C GLY A 583 -20.07 -29.74 -4.12
N GLU A 584 -19.38 -30.64 -3.43
CA GLU A 584 -20.04 -31.74 -2.69
C GLU A 584 -20.80 -31.22 -1.46
N TRP A 585 -20.32 -30.11 -0.87
CA TRP A 585 -20.89 -29.48 0.33
C TRP A 585 -22.05 -28.51 0.04
N PHE A 586 -22.33 -28.22 -1.24
CA PHE A 586 -23.36 -27.26 -1.66
C PHE A 586 -24.21 -27.78 -2.82
N ASN A 587 -25.41 -27.24 -3.01
CA ASN A 587 -26.21 -27.47 -4.21
C ASN A 587 -25.81 -26.49 -5.32
N GLY A 588 -24.82 -26.83 -6.15
CA GLY A 588 -24.52 -26.09 -7.39
C GLY A 588 -23.62 -24.85 -7.25
N LEU A 589 -22.95 -24.65 -6.10
CA LEU A 589 -21.89 -23.63 -5.97
C LEU A 589 -20.56 -24.17 -6.49
N SER A 590 -19.86 -23.35 -7.28
CA SER A 590 -18.52 -23.66 -7.80
C SER A 590 -17.43 -23.39 -6.75
N GLU A 591 -16.23 -23.94 -6.93
CA GLU A 591 -15.09 -23.73 -6.02
C GLU A 591 -14.65 -22.26 -5.92
N THR A 592 -14.95 -21.46 -6.95
CA THR A 592 -14.68 -20.01 -6.98
C THR A 592 -15.78 -19.18 -6.34
N SER A 593 -16.87 -19.80 -5.90
CA SER A 593 -18.03 -19.11 -5.33
C SER A 593 -17.82 -18.66 -3.89
N PHE A 594 -18.63 -17.70 -3.48
CA PHE A 594 -18.68 -17.17 -2.12
C PHE A 594 -19.91 -17.72 -1.42
N ALA A 595 -19.75 -18.08 -0.14
CA ALA A 595 -20.84 -18.49 0.71
C ALA A 595 -21.05 -17.43 1.80
N ARG A 596 -22.30 -17.07 2.05
CA ARG A 596 -22.65 -16.17 3.15
C ARG A 596 -22.50 -16.88 4.48
N VAL A 597 -21.93 -16.20 5.47
CA VAL A 597 -21.83 -16.67 6.84
C VAL A 597 -23.17 -16.42 7.55
N ASN A 598 -23.80 -17.49 8.04
CA ASN A 598 -25.06 -17.42 8.78
C ASN A 598 -24.85 -17.16 10.27
N ALA A 599 -23.84 -17.81 10.85
CA ALA A 599 -23.55 -17.71 12.27
C ALA A 599 -22.09 -18.04 12.54
N VAL A 600 -21.57 -17.46 13.61
CA VAL A 600 -20.25 -17.78 14.17
C VAL A 600 -20.45 -18.49 15.50
N LEU A 601 -19.73 -19.58 15.71
CA LEU A 601 -19.69 -20.32 16.96
C LEU A 601 -18.29 -20.17 17.56
N HIS A 602 -18.23 -19.75 18.81
CA HIS A 602 -16.98 -19.55 19.54
C HIS A 602 -16.99 -20.31 20.87
N LYS A 603 -15.83 -20.86 21.25
CA LYS A 603 -15.60 -21.49 22.54
C LYS A 603 -14.13 -21.35 22.92
N GLU A 604 -13.85 -20.94 24.15
CA GLU A 604 -12.48 -20.78 24.64
C GLU A 604 -11.67 -22.07 24.45
N GLY A 605 -10.42 -21.94 23.98
CA GLY A 605 -9.54 -23.08 23.69
C GLY A 605 -9.85 -23.83 22.39
N HIS A 606 -10.84 -23.37 21.60
CA HIS A 606 -11.15 -23.93 20.28
C HIS A 606 -11.09 -22.85 19.18
N PRO A 607 -10.68 -23.21 17.94
CA PRO A 607 -10.81 -22.30 16.81
C PRO A 607 -12.28 -21.97 16.57
N SER A 608 -12.53 -20.75 16.07
CA SER A 608 -13.88 -20.32 15.75
C SER A 608 -14.43 -21.07 14.54
N PHE A 609 -15.73 -21.39 14.61
CA PHE A 609 -16.45 -22.10 13.56
C PHE A 609 -17.43 -21.16 12.88
N ILE A 610 -17.51 -21.23 11.55
CA ILE A 610 -18.47 -20.47 10.76
C ILE A 610 -19.48 -21.42 10.10
N SER A 611 -20.76 -21.16 10.31
CA SER A 611 -21.83 -21.84 9.59
C SER A 611 -22.20 -21.05 8.33
N LEU A 612 -22.38 -21.75 7.21
CA LEU A 612 -22.58 -21.14 5.90
C LEU A 612 -24.00 -21.36 5.38
N GLU A 613 -24.52 -20.43 4.59
CA GLU A 613 -25.81 -20.58 3.93
C GLU A 613 -25.79 -21.70 2.88
N GLY A 614 -26.81 -22.56 2.88
CA GLY A 614 -26.97 -23.61 1.87
C GLY A 614 -26.00 -24.79 2.00
N ILE A 615 -25.17 -24.82 3.06
CA ILE A 615 -24.23 -25.92 3.29
C ILE A 615 -24.94 -27.21 3.72
N ARG A 616 -24.38 -28.34 3.26
CA ARG A 616 -24.76 -29.70 3.67
C ARG A 616 -23.51 -30.53 3.96
N VAL A 617 -23.68 -31.63 4.67
CA VAL A 617 -22.63 -32.66 4.80
C VAL A 617 -22.72 -33.61 3.60
N PRO A 618 -21.63 -33.87 2.86
CA PRO A 618 -21.62 -34.79 1.72
C PRO A 618 -22.08 -36.20 2.10
N ASN A 619 -22.87 -36.82 1.22
CA ASN A 619 -23.41 -38.16 1.42
C ASN A 619 -22.56 -39.19 0.65
N GLY A 620 -22.03 -40.20 1.35
CA GLY A 620 -21.26 -41.29 0.72
C GLY A 620 -19.95 -40.87 0.02
N SER A 621 -19.40 -39.71 0.35
CA SER A 621 -18.20 -39.18 -0.32
C SER A 621 -16.93 -39.92 0.14
N PRO A 622 -16.10 -40.44 -0.79
CA PRO A 622 -14.78 -40.98 -0.44
C PRO A 622 -13.79 -39.87 -0.04
N HIS A 623 -14.05 -38.62 -0.41
CA HIS A 623 -13.23 -37.45 -0.06
C HIS A 623 -13.52 -36.91 1.34
N PHE A 624 -14.74 -37.13 1.84
CA PHE A 624 -15.20 -36.66 3.15
C PHE A 624 -15.88 -37.80 3.91
N PRO A 625 -15.13 -38.85 4.32
CA PRO A 625 -15.70 -39.95 5.08
C PRO A 625 -16.20 -39.46 6.44
N LEU A 626 -17.34 -39.95 6.93
CA LEU A 626 -17.87 -39.50 8.21
C LEU A 626 -17.07 -40.08 9.39
N GLY A 627 -16.97 -39.27 10.45
CA GLY A 627 -16.53 -39.69 11.77
C GLY A 627 -17.57 -39.37 12.85
N GLY A 628 -17.59 -40.19 13.88
CA GLY A 628 -18.49 -40.09 15.04
C GLY A 628 -17.99 -39.17 16.16
N GLY A 629 -16.80 -38.57 16.05
CA GLY A 629 -16.24 -37.68 17.06
C GLY A 629 -15.81 -38.37 18.37
N PHE A 630 -15.54 -39.68 18.34
CA PHE A 630 -15.12 -40.44 19.52
C PHE A 630 -13.63 -40.27 19.79
N TYR A 631 -13.23 -39.06 20.22
CA TYR A 631 -11.82 -38.74 20.41
C TYR A 631 -11.27 -39.24 21.74
N PRO A 632 -10.05 -39.79 21.76
CA PRO A 632 -9.42 -40.29 22.97
C PRO A 632 -9.22 -39.22 24.08
N THR A 633 -9.09 -37.96 23.68
CA THR A 633 -8.89 -36.78 24.56
C THR A 633 -10.12 -36.46 25.40
N LEU A 634 -11.30 -36.90 24.97
CA LEU A 634 -12.57 -36.65 25.65
C LEU A 634 -12.87 -37.68 26.75
N LEU A 635 -12.03 -38.72 26.90
CA LEU A 635 -12.13 -39.69 27.97
C LEU A 635 -11.42 -39.19 29.23
N LYS A 636 -12.10 -39.26 30.38
CA LYS A 636 -11.47 -39.01 31.67
C LYS A 636 -10.40 -40.06 32.00
N PRO A 637 -9.37 -39.72 32.81
CA PRO A 637 -8.29 -40.63 33.19
C PRO A 637 -8.73 -42.01 33.70
N LYS A 638 -9.81 -42.05 34.49
CA LYS A 638 -10.38 -43.30 35.03
C LYS A 638 -10.93 -44.28 33.97
N PHE A 639 -11.06 -43.86 32.72
CA PHE A 639 -11.56 -44.68 31.60
C PHE A 639 -10.52 -44.88 30.49
N HIS A 640 -9.24 -44.59 30.75
CA HIS A 640 -8.18 -44.76 29.76
C HIS A 640 -8.02 -46.22 29.30
N GLU A 641 -8.42 -47.20 30.10
CA GLU A 641 -8.45 -48.62 29.70
C GLU A 641 -9.42 -48.89 28.53
N LEU A 642 -10.44 -48.03 28.35
CA LEU A 642 -11.44 -48.12 27.28
C LEU A 642 -11.04 -47.32 26.02
N LYS A 643 -9.90 -46.63 26.04
CA LYS A 643 -9.48 -45.65 25.02
C LYS A 643 -9.45 -46.20 23.60
N SER A 644 -8.90 -47.40 23.39
CA SER A 644 -8.84 -48.01 22.05
C SER A 644 -10.24 -48.35 21.52
N ARG A 645 -11.11 -48.94 22.37
CA ARG A 645 -12.50 -49.27 22.00
C ARG A 645 -13.32 -48.02 21.71
N TRP A 646 -13.12 -46.95 22.48
CA TRP A 646 -13.73 -45.64 22.24
C TRP A 646 -13.26 -45.04 20.91
N THR A 647 -11.94 -44.97 20.68
CA THR A 647 -11.37 -44.39 19.46
C THR A 647 -11.85 -45.11 18.21
N ALA A 648 -12.00 -46.44 18.27
CA ALA A 648 -12.54 -47.24 17.17
C ALA A 648 -14.00 -46.89 16.83
N LYS A 649 -14.80 -46.41 17.79
CA LYS A 649 -16.16 -45.95 17.50
C LYS A 649 -16.18 -44.71 16.61
N ASN A 650 -15.07 -43.99 16.45
CA ASN A 650 -15.01 -42.84 15.55
C ASN A 650 -15.34 -43.21 14.10
N THR A 651 -14.93 -44.40 13.63
CA THR A 651 -15.26 -44.89 12.29
C THR A 651 -16.38 -45.92 12.28
N LEU A 652 -16.60 -46.63 13.39
CA LEU A 652 -17.66 -47.65 13.50
C LEU A 652 -19.04 -47.09 13.85
N CYS A 653 -19.13 -45.86 14.34
CA CYS A 653 -20.38 -45.22 14.76
C CYS A 653 -20.44 -43.80 14.19
N THR A 654 -20.96 -43.66 12.97
CA THR A 654 -21.09 -42.36 12.27
C THR A 654 -22.53 -41.87 12.27
N PRO A 655 -22.77 -40.54 12.20
CA PRO A 655 -24.12 -40.01 12.21
C PRO A 655 -24.91 -40.42 10.94
N PRO A 656 -26.22 -40.68 11.05
CA PRO A 656 -27.03 -41.10 9.90
C PRO A 656 -27.16 -39.97 8.86
N GLN A 657 -26.80 -40.28 7.61
CA GLN A 657 -26.70 -39.31 6.51
C GLN A 657 -28.04 -38.76 6.01
N THR A 658 -29.16 -39.46 6.22
CA THR A 658 -30.49 -39.10 5.70
C THR A 658 -31.22 -38.00 6.49
N LEU A 659 -30.67 -37.55 7.63
CA LEU A 659 -31.35 -36.69 8.60
C LEU A 659 -30.59 -35.41 8.91
N PHE A 660 -29.85 -34.85 7.94
CA PHE A 660 -29.06 -33.64 8.19
C PHE A 660 -29.94 -32.43 8.54
N ARG A 661 -30.07 -32.17 9.85
CA ARG A 661 -30.60 -30.96 10.48
C ARG A 661 -29.62 -30.46 11.54
N GLY A 662 -28.35 -30.40 11.16
CA GLY A 662 -27.25 -30.14 12.09
C GLY A 662 -26.39 -28.94 11.73
N VAL A 663 -25.40 -28.66 12.58
CA VAL A 663 -24.43 -27.59 12.39
C VAL A 663 -23.33 -28.09 11.45
N ALA A 664 -23.28 -27.53 10.24
CA ALA A 664 -22.18 -27.69 9.28
C ALA A 664 -21.65 -26.35 8.81
N GLY A 665 -20.41 -26.36 8.35
CA GLY A 665 -19.62 -25.15 8.18
C GLY A 665 -18.15 -25.48 8.00
N GLY A 666 -17.32 -24.65 8.62
CA GLY A 666 -15.91 -24.95 8.74
C GLY A 666 -15.22 -24.15 9.83
N PHE A 667 -14.02 -24.61 10.17
CA PHE A 667 -13.17 -23.93 11.13
C PHE A 667 -12.28 -22.91 10.44
N VAL A 668 -12.12 -21.79 11.12
CA VAL A 668 -11.26 -20.68 10.74
C VAL A 668 -9.98 -20.81 11.55
N PHE A 669 -8.85 -21.02 10.86
CA PHE A 669 -7.53 -21.18 11.47
C PHE A 669 -6.57 -20.12 10.96
N GLY A 670 -5.79 -19.55 11.87
CA GLY A 670 -4.78 -18.53 11.56
C GLY A 670 -5.40 -17.34 10.84
N GLU A 671 -4.66 -16.79 9.88
CA GLU A 671 -5.20 -15.76 8.99
C GLU A 671 -6.26 -16.34 8.04
N HIS A 672 -7.45 -15.77 8.08
CA HIS A 672 -8.54 -16.11 7.17
C HIS A 672 -9.15 -14.86 6.55
N THR A 673 -9.61 -15.01 5.31
CA THR A 673 -10.11 -13.91 4.52
C THR A 673 -11.64 -13.90 4.50
N PHE A 674 -12.21 -12.79 4.93
CA PHE A 674 -13.63 -12.50 4.88
C PHE A 674 -13.93 -11.34 3.92
N TYR A 675 -15.17 -11.29 3.44
CA TYR A 675 -15.64 -10.30 2.48
C TYR A 675 -16.95 -9.67 2.99
N LEU A 676 -17.06 -8.34 2.93
CA LEU A 676 -18.25 -7.60 3.32
C LEU A 676 -19.11 -7.28 2.09
N GLY A 677 -20.43 -7.49 2.16
CA GLY A 677 -21.32 -7.47 0.99
C GLY A 677 -21.48 -6.14 0.24
N ASP A 678 -21.09 -5.01 0.84
CA ASP A 678 -21.25 -3.66 0.26
C ASP A 678 -19.91 -2.93 0.05
N GLN A 679 -18.84 -3.43 0.64
CA GLN A 679 -17.49 -2.92 0.50
C GLN A 679 -16.67 -4.00 -0.17
N LYS A 680 -16.05 -3.70 -1.31
CA LYS A 680 -15.10 -4.57 -2.04
C LYS A 680 -13.83 -4.85 -1.21
N LYS A 681 -13.99 -5.24 0.05
CA LYS A 681 -12.98 -5.15 1.10
C LYS A 681 -12.71 -6.53 1.63
N GLU A 682 -11.49 -6.96 1.35
CA GLU A 682 -10.89 -8.15 1.91
C GLU A 682 -10.51 -7.85 3.37
N VAL A 683 -11.02 -8.66 4.30
CA VAL A 683 -10.69 -8.57 5.72
C VAL A 683 -9.93 -9.82 6.11
N ARG A 684 -8.63 -9.67 6.36
CA ARG A 684 -7.79 -10.76 6.89
C ARG A 684 -7.81 -10.72 8.40
N ILE A 685 -8.25 -11.81 8.99
CA ILE A 685 -8.37 -11.96 10.43
C ILE A 685 -7.41 -13.03 10.88
N SER A 686 -6.49 -12.67 11.77
CA SER A 686 -5.70 -13.65 12.49
C SER A 686 -6.54 -14.24 13.62
N SER A 687 -6.79 -15.55 13.60
CA SER A 687 -7.36 -16.24 14.75
C SER A 687 -6.28 -16.37 15.83
N VAL A 688 -6.25 -15.41 16.76
CA VAL A 688 -5.65 -15.60 18.08
C VAL A 688 -6.77 -15.60 19.10
#